data_AF-A0A2T5M5G3-F1
#
_entry.id   AF-A0A2T5M5G3-F1
#
_cell.length_a   1.000
_cell.length_b   1.000
_cell.length_c   1.000
_cell.angle_alpha   90.00
_cell.angle_beta   90.00
_cell.angle_gamma   90.00
#
_symmetry.space_group_name_H-M   'P 1'
#
loop_
_entity.id
_entity.type
_entity.pdbx_description
1 polymer ?
#
loop_
_entity_poly.entity_id
_entity_poly.type
_entity_poly.pdbx_seq_one_letter_code
_entity_poly.pdbx_strand_id
1 'polypeptide(L)'
;MSDEVYEGAIGIDLGTTYSCVANYEGTNVEIIANEQGSYTTPSFVSFTEKERLIGEAAKNQAAMNPKNTIFDIKRLIGRRFDDPIVKKDVESWPFKVVDVGGNPVVEVDYLGEVKTFTPQEISSMVLMKMKEVAETKLGKKVEKAVITVPAYFNDNQRQATKDAGAISGLNVLRIINEPTAAAIAYGLGSGKSEKERNVLIYDLGGGTFDVSLLNIQGGVFTVKATAGDTHLGGQDFDTNLLDHFKKEFQRKTGKDISGDSRALRRLRTACERAKRTLSNATQTTVEIDSLFDGEDFNTSITRARFEDLNAKSFSGTLEPVQQVLKDSGLEKRQVDEIVLVGGSTRIPRIQKLLSDFFDGKKLEKSINPDEAVAYGAAVQAGILSGKATSAETQDLLLLDVVPLSLGVAMEGNIFAPVVPRGQTVPTIKKRTFTTVVDNQTTVQFPVYQGERTNCADNTSLGEFTLAPIPPMRAGEAALEVVFEVDVNGILKVTATEKSSGRTANITISNAVGKLSTTEIEQMIDDAAKFKTSDEAFTKKFESRQQLESYISRVEEIISDPTMSLKLKRGNKDKIESALSDAMAQLEIEDSTPEDLKKKELALKRLITKAMATRMQRTATFSLVSRLHYPYSSTSSHLRFLSRAELPRHALQRNFSVSPFLNKGKKKDSTKQASGLSSEPKTSHASPGSQDPLDLTQLEHGIATAVSRLKEELSKLRVGGRLNHESIESLRVQLSKGSKETVKLGELAQVVPKGGRMVTVLVSEESYIKPVSSAIVSSNLSLTPQPDPHNALQLNIPIPPPTKESRDQTVAVAKTAMERAAGSVRDARGAVHKRLQDMVKKKVARPDDVRKTQDRMEKVAEKGQKEVKDLFEAAKKAMERA
;
A
#
# COMPACT_ATOMS: atom_id res chain seq x y z
N MET A 1 -4.36 15.28 9.63
CA MET A 1 -5.41 14.92 8.65
C MET A 1 -6.75 14.86 9.39
N SER A 2 -7.89 14.65 8.71
CA SER A 2 -9.12 14.29 9.41
C SER A 2 -9.11 12.81 9.81
N ASP A 3 -9.80 12.45 10.91
CA ASP A 3 -10.04 11.06 11.28
C ASP A 3 -11.06 10.34 10.37
N GLU A 4 -11.55 11.01 9.32
CA GLU A 4 -12.41 10.38 8.32
C GLU A 4 -11.61 9.42 7.42
N VAL A 5 -12.10 8.18 7.34
CA VAL A 5 -11.61 7.16 6.41
C VAL A 5 -12.28 7.32 5.05
N TYR A 6 -11.49 7.21 3.98
CA TYR A 6 -11.96 7.14 2.62
C TYR A 6 -12.69 5.80 2.37
N GLU A 7 -13.98 5.86 2.04
CA GLU A 7 -14.81 4.67 1.84
C GLU A 7 -14.44 3.87 0.57
N GLY A 8 -13.83 4.54 -0.42
CA GLY A 8 -13.40 3.96 -1.69
C GLY A 8 -12.12 3.13 -1.58
N ALA A 9 -11.44 2.92 -2.70
CA ALA A 9 -10.12 2.29 -2.78
C ALA A 9 -9.30 2.93 -3.91
N ILE A 10 -7.98 2.95 -3.74
CA ILE A 10 -7.04 3.50 -4.73
C ILE A 10 -6.44 2.40 -5.62
N GLY A 11 -6.06 2.75 -6.85
CA GLY A 11 -5.20 1.92 -7.69
C GLY A 11 -3.74 2.31 -7.50
N ILE A 12 -2.87 1.36 -7.22
CA ILE A 12 -1.43 1.57 -7.15
C ILE A 12 -0.74 0.69 -8.18
N ASP A 13 0.01 1.33 -9.08
CA ASP A 13 1.05 0.66 -9.82
C ASP A 13 2.34 0.62 -9.01
N LEU A 14 2.80 -0.58 -8.64
CA LEU A 14 4.04 -0.81 -7.91
C LEU A 14 5.13 -1.26 -8.90
N GLY A 15 5.58 -0.39 -9.80
CA GLY A 15 6.61 -0.72 -10.79
C GLY A 15 8.03 -0.87 -10.22
N THR A 16 8.93 -1.52 -10.97
CA THR A 16 10.31 -1.84 -10.53
C THR A 16 11.19 -0.60 -10.28
N THR A 17 11.00 0.46 -11.07
CA THR A 17 11.83 1.68 -11.02
C THR A 17 11.03 2.91 -10.59
N TYR A 18 9.73 2.92 -10.90
CA TYR A 18 8.77 3.97 -10.60
C TYR A 18 7.45 3.32 -10.20
N SER A 19 6.75 3.94 -9.25
CA SER A 19 5.39 3.61 -8.83
C SER A 19 4.46 4.80 -9.12
N CYS A 20 3.19 4.52 -9.37
CA CYS A 20 2.16 5.49 -9.73
C CYS A 20 0.87 5.20 -8.95
N VAL A 21 0.11 6.23 -8.56
CA VAL A 21 -1.12 6.07 -7.78
C VAL A 21 -2.27 6.89 -8.37
N ALA A 22 -3.45 6.29 -8.42
CA ALA A 22 -4.63 6.88 -9.03
C ALA A 22 -5.92 6.53 -8.25
N ASN A 23 -6.95 7.35 -8.44
CA ASN A 23 -8.26 7.17 -7.81
C ASN A 23 -9.40 7.22 -8.85
N TYR A 24 -10.51 6.53 -8.60
CA TYR A 24 -11.70 6.55 -9.47
C TYR A 24 -12.99 6.70 -8.66
N GLU A 25 -13.63 7.86 -8.78
CA GLU A 25 -14.88 8.19 -8.08
C GLU A 25 -16.14 8.04 -8.97
N GLY A 26 -16.08 7.19 -9.99
CA GLY A 26 -17.24 6.87 -10.83
C GLY A 26 -17.51 7.81 -12.00
N THR A 27 -16.56 8.67 -12.39
CA THR A 27 -16.65 9.45 -13.65
C THR A 27 -15.32 9.41 -14.41
N ASN A 28 -14.33 10.16 -13.94
CA ASN A 28 -12.96 10.15 -14.46
C ASN A 28 -12.01 9.46 -13.47
N VAL A 29 -10.93 8.87 -13.99
CA VAL A 29 -9.77 8.49 -13.19
C VAL A 29 -8.87 9.71 -13.02
N GLU A 30 -8.40 9.94 -11.80
CA GLU A 30 -7.37 10.95 -11.51
C GLU A 30 -6.06 10.26 -11.15
N ILE A 31 -5.02 10.49 -11.95
CA ILE A 31 -3.63 10.15 -11.58
C ILE A 31 -3.15 11.21 -10.58
N ILE A 32 -2.61 10.79 -9.44
CA ILE A 32 -2.31 11.70 -8.33
C ILE A 32 -0.82 12.04 -8.33
N ALA A 33 -0.50 13.32 -8.50
CA ALA A 33 0.86 13.82 -8.37
C ALA A 33 1.33 13.81 -6.91
N ASN A 34 2.60 13.46 -6.70
CA ASN A 34 3.28 13.52 -5.41
C ASN A 34 3.60 14.98 -4.98
N GLU A 35 4.23 15.15 -3.82
CA GLU A 35 4.57 16.48 -3.27
C GLU A 35 5.55 17.31 -4.14
N GLN A 36 6.21 16.70 -5.13
CA GLN A 36 7.07 17.39 -6.09
C GLN A 36 6.36 17.70 -7.42
N GLY A 37 5.06 17.37 -7.54
CA GLY A 37 4.27 17.55 -8.75
C GLY A 37 4.45 16.46 -9.80
N SER A 38 5.10 15.34 -9.48
CA SER A 38 5.28 14.21 -10.39
C SER A 38 4.20 13.14 -10.22
N TYR A 39 3.59 12.70 -11.32
CA TYR A 39 2.61 11.61 -11.34
C TYR A 39 3.23 10.23 -11.06
N THR A 40 4.55 10.08 -11.25
CA THR A 40 5.30 8.88 -10.89
C THR A 40 6.35 9.19 -9.84
N THR A 41 6.60 8.24 -8.94
CA THR A 41 7.57 8.36 -7.83
C THR A 41 8.56 7.21 -7.91
N PRO A 42 9.88 7.42 -7.80
CA PRO A 42 10.85 6.34 -7.87
C PRO A 42 10.59 5.25 -6.82
N SER A 43 10.75 3.99 -7.20
CA SER A 43 10.68 2.82 -6.30
C SER A 43 11.99 2.66 -5.53
N PHE A 44 12.39 3.73 -4.82
CA PHE A 44 13.63 3.88 -4.06
C PHE A 44 13.32 4.14 -2.59
N VAL A 45 14.05 3.49 -1.69
CA VAL A 45 14.01 3.68 -0.23
C VAL A 45 15.43 3.84 0.26
N SER A 46 15.75 4.88 1.03
CA SER A 46 17.08 5.09 1.60
C SER A 46 17.03 5.29 3.10
N PHE A 47 17.91 4.59 3.81
CA PHE A 47 18.04 4.67 5.25
C PHE A 47 19.21 5.58 5.63
N THR A 48 19.04 6.33 6.72
CA THR A 48 20.04 7.24 7.27
C THR A 48 20.16 7.08 8.79
N GLU A 49 21.08 7.82 9.40
CA GLU A 49 21.20 7.89 10.87
C GLU A 49 19.95 8.50 11.56
N LYS A 50 19.07 9.20 10.83
CA LYS A 50 18.02 10.06 11.41
C LYS A 50 16.60 9.78 10.91
N GLU A 51 16.44 9.41 9.63
CA GLU A 51 15.14 9.21 8.97
C GLU A 51 15.19 8.17 7.83
N ARG A 52 14.02 7.76 7.32
CA ARG A 52 13.87 7.04 6.04
C ARG A 52 13.41 7.99 4.95
N LEU A 53 14.13 8.04 3.83
CA LEU A 53 13.72 8.77 2.64
C LEU A 53 13.16 7.80 1.59
N ILE A 54 12.10 8.20 0.89
CA ILE A 54 11.39 7.38 -0.10
C ILE A 54 11.13 8.22 -1.34
N GLY A 55 11.21 7.62 -2.54
CA GLY A 55 10.97 8.32 -3.80
C GLY A 55 12.17 9.15 -4.26
N GLU A 56 11.91 10.35 -4.81
CA GLU A 56 12.97 11.21 -5.36
C GLU A 56 14.01 11.62 -4.30
N ALA A 57 13.61 11.77 -3.03
CA ALA A 57 14.55 12.04 -1.94
C ALA A 57 15.58 10.89 -1.74
N ALA A 58 15.17 9.64 -1.95
CA ALA A 58 16.07 8.49 -1.96
C ALA A 58 16.88 8.40 -3.27
N LYS A 59 16.25 8.58 -4.44
CA LYS A 59 16.94 8.54 -5.75
C LYS A 59 18.05 9.61 -5.85
N ASN A 60 17.83 10.81 -5.30
CA ASN A 60 18.80 11.90 -5.33
C ASN A 60 20.04 11.64 -4.44
N GLN A 61 19.88 11.06 -3.24
CA GLN A 61 21.03 10.75 -2.37
C GLN A 61 21.80 9.49 -2.77
N ALA A 62 21.30 8.69 -3.73
CA ALA A 62 21.82 7.36 -4.04
C ALA A 62 23.34 7.30 -4.33
N ALA A 63 23.90 8.38 -4.90
CA ALA A 63 25.34 8.48 -5.17
C ALA A 63 26.20 8.90 -3.94
N MET A 64 25.58 9.38 -2.86
CA MET A 64 26.25 9.72 -1.60
C MET A 64 26.10 8.59 -0.58
N ASN A 65 24.97 7.89 -0.58
CA ASN A 65 24.65 6.81 0.35
C ASN A 65 24.32 5.49 -0.39
N PRO A 66 25.21 4.96 -1.26
CA PRO A 66 24.89 3.86 -2.16
C PRO A 66 24.63 2.52 -1.45
N LYS A 67 25.16 2.31 -0.24
CA LYS A 67 24.97 1.07 0.52
C LYS A 67 23.60 0.95 1.19
N ASN A 68 23.03 2.09 1.61
CA ASN A 68 21.76 2.13 2.33
C ASN A 68 20.61 2.70 1.47
N THR A 69 20.86 3.00 0.20
CA THR A 69 19.83 3.33 -0.80
C THR A 69 19.43 2.08 -1.58
N ILE A 70 18.24 1.57 -1.28
CA ILE A 70 17.66 0.37 -1.87
C ILE A 70 16.77 0.75 -3.06
N PHE A 71 16.88 -0.01 -4.14
CA PHE A 71 16.13 0.14 -5.37
C PHE A 71 15.99 -1.23 -6.06
N ASP A 72 15.19 -1.31 -7.12
CA ASP A 72 14.94 -2.53 -7.91
C ASP A 72 14.35 -3.72 -7.13
N ILE A 73 13.88 -3.52 -5.89
CA ILE A 73 13.44 -4.58 -4.97
C ILE A 73 12.35 -5.52 -5.52
N LYS A 74 11.56 -5.06 -6.49
CA LYS A 74 10.57 -5.89 -7.22
C LYS A 74 11.21 -7.04 -8.03
N ARG A 75 12.52 -6.98 -8.31
CA ARG A 75 13.30 -8.11 -8.83
C ARG A 75 13.65 -9.14 -7.77
N LEU A 76 13.62 -8.78 -6.49
CA LEU A 76 13.99 -9.64 -5.35
C LEU A 76 12.78 -10.24 -4.62
N ILE A 77 11.63 -9.55 -4.63
CA ILE A 77 10.41 -9.97 -3.95
C ILE A 77 9.93 -11.35 -4.43
N GLY A 78 9.57 -12.24 -3.49
CA GLY A 78 9.10 -13.59 -3.76
C GLY A 78 10.12 -14.58 -4.34
N ARG A 79 11.39 -14.20 -4.49
CA ARG A 79 12.48 -15.09 -4.94
C ARG A 79 13.23 -15.73 -3.77
N ARG A 80 14.05 -16.76 -4.07
CA ARG A 80 15.01 -17.37 -3.14
C ARG A 80 16.37 -16.67 -3.23
N PHE A 81 17.16 -16.73 -2.16
CA PHE A 81 18.55 -16.27 -2.19
C PHE A 81 19.46 -17.19 -3.02
N ASP A 82 19.05 -18.43 -3.30
CA ASP A 82 19.75 -19.39 -4.17
C ASP A 82 19.32 -19.37 -5.65
N ASP A 83 18.33 -18.54 -6.03
CA ASP A 83 17.97 -18.30 -7.43
C ASP A 83 19.19 -17.73 -8.19
N PRO A 84 19.67 -18.36 -9.28
CA PRO A 84 20.80 -17.86 -10.07
C PRO A 84 20.62 -16.43 -10.57
N ILE A 85 19.37 -15.99 -10.77
CA ILE A 85 19.03 -14.62 -11.14
C ILE A 85 19.31 -13.66 -9.97
N VAL A 86 18.93 -14.04 -8.75
CA VAL A 86 19.21 -13.26 -7.53
C VAL A 86 20.71 -13.20 -7.25
N LYS A 87 21.46 -14.30 -7.42
CA LYS A 87 22.92 -14.29 -7.29
C LYS A 87 23.57 -13.23 -8.18
N LYS A 88 23.22 -13.23 -9.47
CA LYS A 88 23.73 -12.29 -10.47
C LYS A 88 23.35 -10.83 -10.15
N ASP A 89 22.13 -10.57 -9.69
CA ASP A 89 21.70 -9.22 -9.33
C ASP A 89 22.45 -8.69 -8.09
N VAL A 90 22.66 -9.55 -7.07
CA VAL A 90 23.40 -9.22 -5.84
C VAL A 90 24.87 -8.91 -6.11
N GLU A 91 25.50 -9.49 -7.12
CA GLU A 91 26.85 -9.09 -7.60
C GLU A 91 26.88 -7.68 -8.20
N SER A 92 25.72 -7.12 -8.59
CA SER A 92 25.59 -5.84 -9.30
C SER A 92 25.05 -4.68 -8.46
N TRP A 93 24.45 -4.98 -7.30
CA TRP A 93 23.86 -4.00 -6.40
C TRP A 93 24.87 -3.42 -5.41
N PRO A 94 24.75 -2.12 -5.05
CA PRO A 94 25.64 -1.48 -4.09
C PRO A 94 25.26 -1.71 -2.61
N PHE A 95 24.03 -2.19 -2.37
CA PHE A 95 23.49 -2.53 -1.06
C PHE A 95 23.65 -4.02 -0.78
N LYS A 96 23.73 -4.40 0.50
CA LYS A 96 23.98 -5.79 0.90
C LYS A 96 22.69 -6.60 0.93
N VAL A 97 22.73 -7.82 0.41
CA VAL A 97 21.67 -8.83 0.55
C VAL A 97 22.26 -10.07 1.21
N VAL A 98 21.55 -10.61 2.20
CA VAL A 98 21.93 -11.78 3.00
C VAL A 98 20.90 -12.89 2.89
N ASP A 99 21.31 -14.11 3.22
CA ASP A 99 20.44 -15.29 3.31
C ASP A 99 19.80 -15.37 4.70
N VAL A 100 18.47 -15.41 4.77
CA VAL A 100 17.72 -15.74 5.99
C VAL A 100 16.75 -16.89 5.67
N GLY A 101 17.19 -18.12 5.95
CA GLY A 101 16.38 -19.33 5.76
C GLY A 101 16.05 -19.66 4.30
N GLY A 102 16.91 -19.26 3.35
CA GLY A 102 16.71 -19.36 1.91
C GLY A 102 16.00 -18.14 1.29
N ASN A 103 15.52 -17.20 2.10
CA ASN A 103 14.94 -15.95 1.62
C ASN A 103 16.02 -14.86 1.51
N PRO A 104 16.01 -14.02 0.45
CA PRO A 104 16.90 -12.88 0.33
C PRO A 104 16.39 -11.72 1.19
N VAL A 105 17.24 -11.20 2.08
CA VAL A 105 16.91 -10.09 2.99
C VAL A 105 17.95 -8.99 2.83
N VAL A 106 17.50 -7.73 2.79
CA VAL A 106 18.38 -6.57 2.60
C VAL A 106 18.95 -6.12 3.94
N GLU A 107 20.25 -5.83 4.02
CA GLU A 107 20.92 -5.35 5.23
C GLU A 107 21.40 -3.89 5.04
N VAL A 108 21.08 -3.03 6.00
CA VAL A 108 21.35 -1.57 5.96
C VAL A 108 21.74 -1.02 7.33
N ASP A 109 22.48 0.08 7.35
CA ASP A 109 22.65 0.92 8.53
C ASP A 109 21.44 1.87 8.67
N TYR A 110 20.69 1.78 9.77
CA TYR A 110 19.54 2.66 10.05
C TYR A 110 19.45 3.01 11.54
N LEU A 111 19.36 4.32 11.85
CA LEU A 111 19.38 4.84 13.23
C LEU A 111 20.64 4.45 14.03
N GLY A 112 21.78 4.28 13.36
CA GLY A 112 23.06 3.87 13.97
C GLY A 112 23.19 2.38 14.28
N GLU A 113 22.21 1.56 13.88
CA GLU A 113 22.20 0.10 14.06
C GLU A 113 22.15 -0.60 12.70
N VAL A 114 22.78 -1.77 12.57
CA VAL A 114 22.60 -2.66 11.41
C VAL A 114 21.23 -3.31 11.51
N LYS A 115 20.39 -3.15 10.49
CA LYS A 115 19.03 -3.72 10.41
C LYS A 115 18.83 -4.48 9.13
N THR A 116 17.92 -5.45 9.17
CA THR A 116 17.58 -6.32 8.06
C THR A 116 16.11 -6.18 7.71
N PHE A 117 15.80 -6.04 6.42
CA PHE A 117 14.44 -5.84 5.91
C PHE A 117 14.14 -6.81 4.77
N THR A 118 12.97 -7.45 4.81
CA THR A 118 12.48 -8.28 3.71
C THR A 118 12.12 -7.43 2.48
N PRO A 119 12.12 -8.02 1.27
CA PRO A 119 11.60 -7.35 0.07
C PRO A 119 10.17 -6.83 0.21
N GLN A 120 9.34 -7.52 1.02
CA GLN A 120 7.98 -7.13 1.37
C GLN A 120 7.94 -5.82 2.17
N GLU A 121 8.81 -5.65 3.17
CA GLU A 121 8.89 -4.43 3.98
C GLU A 121 9.41 -3.22 3.18
N ILE A 122 10.45 -3.40 2.36
CA ILE A 122 10.95 -2.32 1.49
C ILE A 122 9.86 -1.92 0.48
N SER A 123 9.12 -2.90 -0.07
CA SER A 123 7.98 -2.62 -0.97
C SER A 123 6.81 -1.96 -0.22
N SER A 124 6.55 -2.33 1.03
CA SER A 124 5.49 -1.71 1.84
C SER A 124 5.79 -0.25 2.18
N MET A 125 7.07 0.14 2.26
CA MET A 125 7.46 1.55 2.41
C MET A 125 7.12 2.37 1.13
N VAL A 126 7.35 1.81 -0.06
CA VAL A 126 6.93 2.44 -1.33
C VAL A 126 5.40 2.53 -1.42
N LEU A 127 4.68 1.47 -1.06
CA LEU A 127 3.21 1.46 -1.01
C LEU A 127 2.65 2.45 0.03
N MET A 128 3.29 2.58 1.19
CA MET A 128 2.94 3.57 2.22
C MET A 128 3.10 5.00 1.67
N LYS A 129 4.16 5.28 0.90
CA LYS A 129 4.34 6.58 0.24
C LYS A 129 3.26 6.85 -0.82
N MET A 130 2.85 5.84 -1.60
CA MET A 130 1.74 5.98 -2.57
C MET A 130 0.40 6.23 -1.89
N LYS A 131 0.15 5.56 -0.77
CA LYS A 131 -0.98 5.82 0.11
C LYS A 131 -0.95 7.24 0.67
N GLU A 132 0.17 7.74 1.19
CA GLU A 132 0.29 9.09 1.74
C GLU A 132 0.06 10.20 0.71
N VAL A 133 0.49 9.99 -0.54
CA VAL A 133 0.20 10.88 -1.67
C VAL A 133 -1.32 10.93 -1.92
N ALA A 134 -2.01 9.79 -1.91
CA ALA A 134 -3.47 9.73 -2.04
C ALA A 134 -4.21 10.32 -0.81
N GLU A 135 -3.77 10.03 0.41
CA GLU A 135 -4.34 10.59 1.65
C GLU A 135 -4.22 12.12 1.69
N THR A 136 -3.10 12.66 1.22
CA THR A 136 -2.88 14.11 1.09
C THR A 136 -3.83 14.74 0.06
N LYS A 137 -4.02 14.07 -1.09
CA LYS A 137 -4.92 14.52 -2.16
C LYS A 137 -6.40 14.46 -1.77
N LEU A 138 -6.83 13.39 -1.09
CA LEU A 138 -8.22 13.13 -0.72
C LEU A 138 -8.61 13.78 0.63
N GLY A 139 -7.63 14.21 1.43
CA GLY A 139 -7.81 14.76 2.77
C GLY A 139 -8.23 13.75 3.85
N LYS A 140 -8.35 12.46 3.48
CA LYS A 140 -8.91 11.36 4.27
C LYS A 140 -7.96 10.17 4.30
N LYS A 141 -8.01 9.37 5.38
CA LYS A 141 -7.19 8.16 5.54
C LYS A 141 -7.60 7.08 4.54
N VAL A 142 -6.65 6.40 3.88
CA VAL A 142 -6.92 5.36 2.88
C VAL A 142 -6.54 3.99 3.42
N GLU A 143 -7.50 3.07 3.43
CA GLU A 143 -7.36 1.73 4.02
C GLU A 143 -7.60 0.58 3.02
N LYS A 144 -7.84 0.88 1.74
CA LYS A 144 -8.13 -0.12 0.69
C LYS A 144 -7.39 0.21 -0.61
N ALA A 145 -6.87 -0.80 -1.27
CA ALA A 145 -6.21 -0.64 -2.58
C ALA A 145 -6.41 -1.84 -3.52
N VAL A 146 -6.19 -1.59 -4.81
CA VAL A 146 -5.82 -2.59 -5.81
C VAL A 146 -4.35 -2.34 -6.17
N ILE A 147 -3.54 -3.40 -6.17
CA ILE A 147 -2.09 -3.32 -6.40
C ILE A 147 -1.72 -4.16 -7.63
N THR A 148 -0.81 -3.66 -8.45
CA THR A 148 -0.38 -4.33 -9.69
C THR A 148 0.74 -5.34 -9.47
N VAL A 149 0.78 -6.36 -10.33
CA VAL A 149 1.91 -7.28 -10.50
C VAL A 149 2.13 -7.59 -11.99
N PRO A 150 3.34 -7.97 -12.41
CA PRO A 150 3.58 -8.50 -13.75
C PRO A 150 2.68 -9.71 -14.01
N ALA A 151 2.15 -9.85 -15.22
CA ALA A 151 1.29 -10.99 -15.56
C ALA A 151 2.03 -12.32 -15.34
N TYR A 152 3.32 -12.37 -15.65
CA TYR A 152 4.17 -13.54 -15.45
C TYR A 152 4.72 -13.74 -14.02
N PHE A 153 4.28 -12.96 -13.01
CA PHE A 153 4.63 -13.24 -11.61
C PHE A 153 4.08 -14.59 -11.13
N ASN A 154 4.94 -15.36 -10.44
CA ASN A 154 4.61 -16.62 -9.83
C ASN A 154 3.83 -16.45 -8.49
N ASP A 155 3.32 -17.54 -7.94
CA ASP A 155 2.52 -17.55 -6.72
C ASP A 155 3.23 -16.92 -5.50
N ASN A 156 4.52 -17.21 -5.30
CA ASN A 156 5.33 -16.63 -4.21
C ASN A 156 5.47 -15.10 -4.36
N GLN A 157 5.65 -14.61 -5.59
CA GLN A 157 5.75 -13.16 -5.88
C GLN A 157 4.41 -12.44 -5.72
N ARG A 158 3.29 -13.08 -6.09
CA ARG A 158 1.93 -12.57 -5.90
C ARG A 158 1.58 -12.46 -4.41
N GLN A 159 1.86 -13.51 -3.63
CA GLN A 159 1.65 -13.50 -2.18
C GLN A 159 2.53 -12.44 -1.50
N ALA A 160 3.83 -12.40 -1.79
CA ALA A 160 4.75 -11.43 -1.19
C ALA A 160 4.36 -9.97 -1.51
N THR A 161 3.82 -9.68 -2.70
CA THR A 161 3.31 -8.34 -3.06
C THR A 161 2.02 -7.99 -2.31
N LYS A 162 1.14 -8.98 -2.09
CA LYS A 162 -0.08 -8.84 -1.27
C LYS A 162 0.26 -8.60 0.21
N ASP A 163 1.29 -9.28 0.71
CA ASP A 163 1.82 -9.10 2.08
C ASP A 163 2.43 -7.71 2.27
N ALA A 164 3.20 -7.21 1.29
CA ALA A 164 3.68 -5.83 1.27
C ALA A 164 2.54 -4.80 1.35
N GLY A 165 1.41 -5.07 0.68
CA GLY A 165 0.17 -4.31 0.81
C GLY A 165 -0.37 -4.31 2.24
N ALA A 166 -0.49 -5.49 2.86
CA ALA A 166 -0.92 -5.62 4.24
C ALA A 166 -0.01 -4.85 5.23
N ILE A 167 1.31 -4.96 5.07
CA ILE A 167 2.31 -4.27 5.92
C ILE A 167 2.20 -2.73 5.80
N SER A 168 1.83 -2.20 4.63
CA SER A 168 1.55 -0.77 4.44
C SER A 168 0.23 -0.27 5.08
N GLY A 169 -0.52 -1.18 5.71
CA GLY A 169 -1.84 -0.92 6.26
C GLY A 169 -2.89 -0.67 5.17
N LEU A 170 -2.84 -1.44 4.08
CA LEU A 170 -3.84 -1.45 3.01
C LEU A 170 -4.53 -2.82 2.95
N ASN A 171 -5.86 -2.83 2.97
CA ASN A 171 -6.65 -3.99 2.57
C ASN A 171 -6.58 -4.13 1.04
N VAL A 172 -5.83 -5.15 0.58
CA VAL A 172 -5.64 -5.43 -0.85
C VAL A 172 -6.87 -6.15 -1.40
N LEU A 173 -7.79 -5.39 -1.99
CA LEU A 173 -9.04 -5.90 -2.58
C LEU A 173 -8.79 -6.77 -3.81
N ARG A 174 -7.68 -6.49 -4.51
CA ARG A 174 -7.24 -7.24 -5.69
C ARG A 174 -5.75 -7.05 -5.95
N ILE A 175 -5.08 -8.13 -6.31
CA ILE A 175 -3.86 -8.11 -7.14
C ILE A 175 -4.30 -8.19 -8.60
N ILE A 176 -3.92 -7.21 -9.42
CA ILE A 176 -4.26 -7.15 -10.85
C ILE A 176 -2.99 -7.27 -11.71
N ASN A 177 -3.07 -7.96 -12.85
CA ASN A 177 -1.96 -8.06 -13.78
C ASN A 177 -1.73 -6.73 -14.51
N GLU A 178 -0.47 -6.29 -14.64
CA GLU A 178 -0.04 -5.02 -15.28
C GLU A 178 -0.63 -4.80 -16.69
N PRO A 179 -0.44 -5.72 -17.66
CA PRO A 179 -1.05 -5.58 -18.98
C PRO A 179 -2.58 -5.65 -18.96
N THR A 180 -3.18 -6.40 -18.02
CA THR A 180 -4.63 -6.44 -17.84
C THR A 180 -5.19 -5.09 -17.36
N ALA A 181 -4.50 -4.41 -16.45
CA ALA A 181 -4.85 -3.06 -16.04
C ALA A 181 -4.70 -2.05 -17.19
N ALA A 182 -3.61 -2.12 -17.96
CA ALA A 182 -3.44 -1.27 -19.13
C ALA A 182 -4.48 -1.54 -20.24
N ALA A 183 -4.96 -2.78 -20.38
CA ALA A 183 -6.08 -3.12 -21.27
C ALA A 183 -7.39 -2.43 -20.84
N ILE A 184 -7.70 -2.37 -19.54
CA ILE A 184 -8.84 -1.61 -19.01
C ILE A 184 -8.71 -0.12 -19.35
N ALA A 185 -7.52 0.48 -19.17
CA ALA A 185 -7.26 1.88 -19.51
C ALA A 185 -7.43 2.16 -21.01
N TYR A 186 -7.00 1.23 -21.88
CA TYR A 186 -7.24 1.30 -23.32
C TYR A 186 -8.74 1.18 -23.66
N GLY A 187 -9.41 0.15 -23.17
CA GLY A 187 -10.78 -0.22 -23.58
C GLY A 187 -11.88 0.71 -23.04
N LEU A 188 -11.69 1.35 -21.88
CA LEU A 188 -12.59 2.41 -21.42
C LEU A 188 -12.27 3.77 -22.05
N GLY A 189 -11.02 3.99 -22.44
CA GLY A 189 -10.55 5.20 -23.12
C GLY A 189 -10.68 5.10 -24.65
N SER A 190 -9.56 5.27 -25.33
CA SER A 190 -9.47 5.35 -26.80
C SER A 190 -9.98 4.12 -27.56
N GLY A 191 -9.96 2.94 -26.93
CA GLY A 191 -10.31 1.66 -27.55
C GLY A 191 -11.80 1.33 -27.51
N LYS A 192 -12.61 2.13 -26.82
CA LYS A 192 -14.01 1.83 -26.51
C LYS A 192 -14.84 1.47 -27.74
N SER A 193 -15.40 0.27 -27.74
CA SER A 193 -16.15 -0.28 -28.88
C SER A 193 -17.02 -1.46 -28.48
N GLU A 194 -18.25 -1.47 -29.00
CA GLU A 194 -19.15 -2.64 -28.96
C GLU A 194 -18.70 -3.78 -29.89
N LYS A 195 -17.72 -3.51 -30.76
CA LYS A 195 -17.09 -4.53 -31.60
C LYS A 195 -16.05 -5.31 -30.80
N GLU A 196 -16.13 -6.63 -30.89
CA GLU A 196 -15.05 -7.54 -30.49
C GLU A 196 -13.73 -7.16 -31.17
N ARG A 197 -12.63 -7.17 -30.42
CA ARG A 197 -11.26 -6.96 -30.90
C ARG A 197 -10.27 -7.82 -30.12
N ASN A 198 -9.25 -8.35 -30.78
CA ASN A 198 -8.10 -8.96 -30.13
C ASN A 198 -6.97 -7.93 -29.99
N VAL A 199 -6.71 -7.48 -28.77
CA VAL A 199 -5.75 -6.42 -28.44
C VAL A 199 -4.53 -7.04 -27.76
N LEU A 200 -3.37 -6.90 -28.38
CA LEU A 200 -2.10 -7.29 -27.78
C LEU A 200 -1.55 -6.14 -26.94
N ILE A 201 -1.35 -6.40 -25.65
CA ILE A 201 -0.61 -5.51 -24.76
C ILE A 201 0.84 -5.97 -24.73
N TYR A 202 1.75 -5.04 -24.99
CA TYR A 202 3.20 -5.23 -24.88
C TYR A 202 3.70 -4.27 -23.81
N ASP A 203 4.04 -4.81 -22.62
CA ASP A 203 4.51 -4.03 -21.48
C ASP A 203 5.99 -4.28 -21.23
N LEU A 204 6.84 -3.29 -21.51
CA LEU A 204 8.28 -3.36 -21.27
C LEU A 204 8.67 -2.26 -20.29
N GLY A 205 8.66 -2.62 -19.01
CA GLY A 205 8.86 -1.71 -17.89
C GLY A 205 10.32 -1.45 -17.55
N GLY A 206 10.55 -1.17 -16.26
CA GLY A 206 11.87 -0.88 -15.70
C GLY A 206 12.75 -2.12 -15.55
N GLY A 207 12.19 -3.27 -15.20
CA GLY A 207 12.93 -4.51 -15.00
C GLY A 207 12.12 -5.80 -15.24
N THR A 208 10.92 -5.67 -15.80
CA THR A 208 9.96 -6.74 -16.12
C THR A 208 9.41 -6.54 -17.53
N PHE A 209 9.09 -7.64 -18.20
CA PHE A 209 8.51 -7.67 -19.54
C PHE A 209 7.31 -8.62 -19.57
N ASP A 210 6.14 -8.15 -19.97
CA ASP A 210 4.95 -8.96 -20.18
C ASP A 210 4.35 -8.76 -21.58
N VAL A 211 3.77 -9.83 -22.10
CA VAL A 211 2.87 -9.81 -23.25
C VAL A 211 1.58 -10.52 -22.88
N SER A 212 0.45 -9.89 -23.15
CA SER A 212 -0.87 -10.50 -23.01
C SER A 212 -1.71 -10.18 -24.23
N LEU A 213 -2.40 -11.19 -24.77
CA LEU A 213 -3.39 -11.00 -25.83
C LEU A 213 -4.78 -11.12 -25.19
N LEU A 214 -5.53 -10.03 -25.21
CA LEU A 214 -6.89 -9.96 -24.69
C LEU A 214 -7.88 -9.88 -25.84
N ASN A 215 -9.02 -10.53 -25.65
CA ASN A 215 -10.22 -10.30 -26.44
C ASN A 215 -11.09 -9.31 -25.66
N ILE A 216 -11.44 -8.20 -26.30
CA ILE A 216 -12.18 -7.08 -25.70
C ILE A 216 -13.47 -6.89 -26.50
N GLN A 217 -14.62 -6.94 -25.82
CA GLN A 217 -15.94 -6.79 -26.43
C GLN A 217 -16.84 -5.96 -25.50
N GLY A 218 -17.09 -4.69 -25.84
CA GLY A 218 -17.78 -3.77 -24.95
C GLY A 218 -17.05 -3.65 -23.61
N GLY A 219 -17.72 -3.97 -22.51
CA GLY A 219 -17.13 -4.04 -21.17
C GLY A 219 -16.37 -5.33 -20.83
N VAL A 220 -16.37 -6.35 -21.71
CA VAL A 220 -15.79 -7.67 -21.44
C VAL A 220 -14.32 -7.73 -21.86
N PHE A 221 -13.42 -7.99 -20.91
CA PHE A 221 -11.98 -8.17 -21.11
C PHE A 221 -11.59 -9.60 -20.74
N THR A 222 -11.25 -10.43 -21.74
CA THR A 222 -10.82 -11.83 -21.56
C THR A 222 -9.39 -12.02 -22.01
N VAL A 223 -8.47 -12.32 -21.09
CA VAL A 223 -7.10 -12.73 -21.43
C VAL A 223 -7.16 -14.10 -22.12
N LYS A 224 -6.68 -14.18 -23.37
CA LYS A 224 -6.61 -15.43 -24.14
C LYS A 224 -5.29 -16.17 -23.90
N ALA A 225 -4.19 -15.43 -23.73
CA ALA A 225 -2.89 -15.96 -23.36
C ALA A 225 -1.99 -14.86 -22.78
N THR A 226 -1.01 -15.26 -21.97
CA THR A 226 0.06 -14.38 -21.49
C THR A 226 1.40 -15.12 -21.36
N ALA A 227 2.49 -14.42 -21.61
CA ALA A 227 3.87 -14.86 -21.40
C ALA A 227 4.77 -13.63 -21.15
N GLY A 228 5.92 -13.82 -20.53
CA GLY A 228 6.82 -12.71 -20.22
C GLY A 228 8.18 -13.15 -19.73
N ASP A 229 8.97 -12.19 -19.26
CA ASP A 229 10.20 -12.39 -18.52
C ASP A 229 10.19 -11.43 -17.31
N THR A 230 10.14 -12.00 -16.10
CA THR A 230 10.10 -11.23 -14.84
C THR A 230 11.44 -10.58 -14.49
N HIS A 231 12.44 -10.69 -15.36
CA HIS A 231 13.80 -10.17 -15.15
C HIS A 231 14.42 -9.53 -16.40
N LEU A 232 13.59 -9.02 -17.33
CA LEU A 232 14.02 -8.27 -18.51
C LEU A 232 13.39 -6.87 -18.52
N GLY A 233 14.18 -5.81 -18.63
CA GLY A 233 13.65 -4.45 -18.78
C GLY A 233 14.69 -3.35 -18.94
N GLY A 234 14.25 -2.11 -18.75
CA GLY A 234 15.06 -0.90 -18.91
C GLY A 234 16.40 -0.89 -18.16
N GLN A 235 16.49 -1.55 -17.00
CA GLN A 235 17.67 -1.65 -16.15
C GLN A 235 18.78 -2.52 -16.76
N ASP A 236 18.45 -3.56 -17.51
CA ASP A 236 19.44 -4.39 -18.20
C ASP A 236 20.08 -3.61 -19.36
N PHE A 237 19.29 -2.76 -20.02
CA PHE A 237 19.78 -1.85 -21.06
C PHE A 237 20.71 -0.78 -20.48
N ASP A 238 20.46 -0.33 -19.24
CA ASP A 238 21.39 0.55 -18.51
C ASP A 238 22.65 -0.19 -18.08
N THR A 239 22.56 -1.47 -17.67
CA THR A 239 23.71 -2.30 -17.29
C THR A 239 24.61 -2.59 -18.51
N ASN A 240 24.05 -2.92 -19.66
CA ASN A 240 24.80 -3.12 -20.91
C ASN A 240 25.54 -1.84 -21.35
N LEU A 241 24.94 -0.67 -21.12
CA LEU A 241 25.56 0.62 -21.40
C LEU A 241 26.62 1.00 -20.34
N LEU A 242 26.37 0.69 -19.07
CA LEU A 242 27.32 0.84 -17.96
C LEU A 242 28.59 0.01 -18.19
N ASP A 243 28.46 -1.26 -18.56
CA ASP A 243 29.61 -2.13 -18.85
C ASP A 243 30.37 -1.71 -20.12
N HIS A 244 29.69 -1.12 -21.10
CA HIS A 244 30.38 -0.48 -22.23
C HIS A 244 31.26 0.69 -21.76
N PHE A 245 30.71 1.58 -20.93
CA PHE A 245 31.43 2.77 -20.46
C PHE A 245 32.48 2.47 -19.38
N LYS A 246 32.30 1.48 -18.51
CA LYS A 246 33.35 0.97 -17.62
C LYS A 246 34.59 0.56 -18.42
N LYS A 247 34.39 -0.26 -19.46
CA LYS A 247 35.46 -0.71 -20.37
C LYS A 247 36.05 0.46 -21.15
N GLU A 248 35.26 1.48 -21.51
CA GLU A 248 35.78 2.64 -22.22
C GLU A 248 36.55 3.62 -21.33
N PHE A 249 36.13 3.82 -20.08
CA PHE A 249 36.88 4.58 -19.07
C PHE A 249 38.22 3.91 -18.83
N GLN A 250 38.26 2.61 -18.54
CA GLN A 250 39.51 1.88 -18.33
C GLN A 250 40.42 1.89 -19.57
N ARG A 251 39.86 1.88 -20.79
CA ARG A 251 40.62 2.07 -22.04
C ARG A 251 41.20 3.48 -22.20
N LYS A 252 40.56 4.51 -21.61
CA LYS A 252 41.01 5.91 -21.67
C LYS A 252 42.01 6.28 -20.56
N THR A 253 41.80 5.78 -19.34
CA THR A 253 42.52 6.21 -18.12
C THR A 253 43.42 5.12 -17.52
N GLY A 254 43.27 3.86 -17.93
CA GLY A 254 43.93 2.70 -17.31
C GLY A 254 43.31 2.23 -15.99
N LYS A 255 42.40 3.00 -15.38
CA LYS A 255 41.79 2.76 -14.06
C LYS A 255 40.48 1.97 -14.18
N ASP A 256 40.22 1.05 -13.26
CA ASP A 256 38.91 0.35 -13.15
C ASP A 256 38.06 0.97 -12.02
N ILE A 257 36.81 1.29 -12.34
CA ILE A 257 35.84 1.86 -11.38
C ILE A 257 34.96 0.78 -10.71
N SER A 258 35.15 -0.51 -11.03
CA SER A 258 34.29 -1.59 -10.55
C SER A 258 34.26 -1.75 -9.02
N GLY A 259 35.27 -1.24 -8.31
CA GLY A 259 35.32 -1.22 -6.84
C GLY A 259 34.62 -0.02 -6.18
N ASP A 260 34.22 1.01 -6.95
CA ASP A 260 33.62 2.24 -6.39
C ASP A 260 32.11 2.31 -6.68
N SER A 261 31.31 2.00 -5.67
CA SER A 261 29.85 2.07 -5.71
C SER A 261 29.30 3.47 -6.04
N ARG A 262 30.01 4.54 -5.69
CA ARG A 262 29.63 5.93 -5.98
C ARG A 262 29.93 6.28 -7.43
N ALA A 263 31.10 5.93 -7.95
CA ALA A 263 31.41 6.07 -9.38
C ALA A 263 30.42 5.27 -10.24
N LEU A 264 30.17 4.00 -9.89
CA LEU A 264 29.20 3.15 -10.57
C LEU A 264 27.77 3.72 -10.53
N ARG A 265 27.31 4.24 -9.38
CA ARG A 265 25.97 4.83 -9.26
C ARG A 265 25.82 6.13 -10.05
N ARG A 266 26.86 6.97 -10.11
CA ARG A 266 26.90 8.18 -10.96
C ARG A 266 26.84 7.79 -12.44
N LEU A 267 27.69 6.86 -12.88
CA LEU A 267 27.72 6.40 -14.26
C LEU A 267 26.40 5.70 -14.67
N ARG A 268 25.80 4.88 -13.79
CA ARG A 268 24.48 4.25 -14.05
C ARG A 268 23.37 5.29 -14.23
N THR A 269 23.36 6.36 -13.44
CA THR A 269 22.41 7.49 -13.63
C THR A 269 22.64 8.23 -14.96
N ALA A 270 23.90 8.40 -15.38
CA ALA A 270 24.22 8.96 -16.69
C ALA A 270 23.83 8.01 -17.85
N CYS A 271 23.92 6.69 -17.67
CA CYS A 271 23.43 5.69 -18.61
C CYS A 271 21.90 5.76 -18.77
N GLU A 272 21.15 5.82 -17.67
CA GLU A 272 19.68 6.01 -17.68
C GLU A 272 19.29 7.26 -18.48
N ARG A 273 19.97 8.39 -18.22
CA ARG A 273 19.78 9.65 -18.93
C ARG A 273 20.11 9.52 -20.42
N ALA A 274 21.26 8.93 -20.77
CA ALA A 274 21.69 8.75 -22.15
C ALA A 274 20.72 7.86 -22.94
N LYS A 275 20.26 6.74 -22.35
CA LYS A 275 19.21 5.87 -22.91
C LYS A 275 17.94 6.67 -23.24
N ARG A 276 17.42 7.46 -22.28
CA ARG A 276 16.21 8.27 -22.49
C ARG A 276 16.40 9.35 -23.56
N THR A 277 17.59 9.94 -23.68
CA THR A 277 17.94 10.87 -24.77
C THR A 277 18.01 10.16 -26.13
N LEU A 278 18.65 8.99 -26.21
CA LEU A 278 18.78 8.21 -27.45
C LEU A 278 17.45 7.69 -28.01
N SER A 279 16.40 7.58 -27.20
CA SER A 279 15.05 7.32 -27.70
C SER A 279 14.52 8.41 -28.65
N ASN A 280 15.05 9.63 -28.57
CA ASN A 280 14.67 10.76 -29.43
C ASN A 280 15.81 11.21 -30.36
N ALA A 281 17.02 11.41 -29.82
CA ALA A 281 18.20 11.81 -30.57
C ALA A 281 18.95 10.60 -31.19
N THR A 282 19.69 10.83 -32.27
CA THR A 282 20.54 9.80 -32.91
C THR A 282 21.88 9.60 -32.19
N GLN A 283 22.29 10.54 -31.35
CA GLN A 283 23.50 10.49 -30.52
C GLN A 283 23.33 11.34 -29.25
N THR A 284 24.15 11.10 -28.24
CA THR A 284 24.30 11.95 -27.05
C THR A 284 25.71 11.84 -26.48
N THR A 285 26.12 12.84 -25.71
CA THR A 285 27.32 12.77 -24.86
C THR A 285 26.94 12.26 -23.47
N VAL A 286 27.85 11.53 -22.84
CA VAL A 286 27.89 11.26 -21.40
C VAL A 286 29.11 11.98 -20.85
N GLU A 287 28.88 12.82 -19.84
CA GLU A 287 29.88 13.72 -19.25
C GLU A 287 29.72 13.69 -17.73
N ILE A 288 30.80 13.35 -17.02
CA ILE A 288 30.83 13.22 -15.55
C ILE A 288 32.19 13.68 -15.04
N ASP A 289 32.24 14.88 -14.47
CA ASP A 289 33.45 15.47 -13.87
C ASP A 289 33.93 14.63 -12.68
N SER A 290 35.24 14.38 -12.58
CA SER A 290 35.89 13.61 -11.51
C SER A 290 35.12 12.34 -11.17
N LEU A 291 34.92 11.46 -12.16
CA LEU A 291 34.15 10.21 -12.01
C LEU A 291 34.82 9.27 -10.99
N PHE A 292 36.14 9.13 -11.08
CA PHE A 292 36.97 8.24 -10.25
C PHE A 292 38.44 8.71 -10.24
N ASP A 293 39.10 8.71 -9.09
CA ASP A 293 40.50 9.15 -8.89
C ASP A 293 40.87 10.48 -9.61
N GLY A 294 39.96 11.45 -9.58
CA GLY A 294 40.16 12.76 -10.22
C GLY A 294 39.98 12.80 -11.74
N GLU A 295 39.76 11.66 -12.40
CA GLU A 295 39.57 11.60 -13.86
C GLU A 295 38.14 11.98 -14.26
N ASP A 296 38.00 12.92 -15.19
CA ASP A 296 36.73 13.19 -15.85
C ASP A 296 36.36 12.07 -16.83
N PHE A 297 35.08 11.75 -16.97
CA PHE A 297 34.59 10.86 -18.03
C PHE A 297 33.71 11.61 -19.02
N ASN A 298 34.26 11.92 -20.19
CA ASN A 298 33.53 12.42 -21.34
C ASN A 298 33.58 11.38 -22.49
N THR A 299 32.41 11.03 -23.05
CA THR A 299 32.30 10.21 -24.26
C THR A 299 31.01 10.43 -25.03
N SER A 300 31.02 10.13 -26.33
CA SER A 300 29.82 10.17 -27.17
C SER A 300 29.31 8.76 -27.48
N ILE A 301 27.98 8.60 -27.49
CA ILE A 301 27.30 7.34 -27.79
C ILE A 301 26.22 7.58 -28.85
N THR A 302 26.15 6.70 -29.85
CA THR A 302 25.12 6.76 -30.90
C THR A 302 23.97 5.80 -30.58
N ARG A 303 22.79 6.08 -31.12
CA ARG A 303 21.63 5.17 -31.04
C ARG A 303 21.98 3.80 -31.61
N ALA A 304 22.64 3.76 -32.77
CA ALA A 304 23.09 2.51 -33.39
C ALA A 304 23.95 1.68 -32.42
N ARG A 305 24.93 2.31 -31.75
CA ARG A 305 25.78 1.61 -30.78
C ARG A 305 25.00 1.12 -29.54
N PHE A 306 24.03 1.88 -29.06
CA PHE A 306 23.11 1.43 -28.00
C PHE A 306 22.20 0.28 -28.45
N GLU A 307 21.74 0.29 -29.70
CA GLU A 307 20.97 -0.81 -30.29
C GLU A 307 21.84 -2.08 -30.46
N ASP A 308 23.09 -1.97 -30.91
CA ASP A 308 24.04 -3.09 -31.00
C ASP A 308 24.26 -3.77 -29.65
N LEU A 309 24.52 -2.98 -28.60
CA LEU A 309 24.78 -3.48 -27.23
C LEU A 309 23.59 -4.24 -26.64
N ASN A 310 22.38 -3.95 -27.12
CA ASN A 310 21.14 -4.53 -26.63
C ASN A 310 20.45 -5.46 -27.64
N ALA A 311 21.07 -5.72 -28.80
CA ALA A 311 20.44 -6.38 -29.93
C ALA A 311 19.88 -7.77 -29.58
N LYS A 312 20.57 -8.53 -28.72
CA LYS A 312 20.07 -9.82 -28.21
C LYS A 312 18.81 -9.64 -27.37
N SER A 313 18.86 -8.80 -26.34
CA SER A 313 17.73 -8.55 -25.43
C SER A 313 16.51 -7.95 -26.15
N PHE A 314 16.74 -7.02 -27.09
CA PHE A 314 15.68 -6.44 -27.92
C PHE A 314 15.06 -7.43 -28.90
N SER A 315 15.80 -8.46 -29.35
CA SER A 315 15.23 -9.50 -30.23
C SER A 315 14.47 -10.56 -29.43
N GLY A 316 14.94 -10.89 -28.22
CA GLY A 316 14.31 -11.88 -27.33
C GLY A 316 12.91 -11.49 -26.86
N THR A 317 12.56 -10.19 -26.84
CA THR A 317 11.18 -9.78 -26.51
C THR A 317 10.14 -10.25 -27.53
N LEU A 318 10.54 -10.65 -28.74
CA LEU A 318 9.64 -11.26 -29.72
C LEU A 318 9.32 -12.74 -29.43
N GLU A 319 10.03 -13.41 -28.52
CA GLU A 319 9.78 -14.80 -28.16
C GLU A 319 8.48 -14.94 -27.34
N PRO A 320 8.23 -14.16 -26.26
CA PRO A 320 6.92 -14.11 -25.61
C PRO A 320 5.76 -13.70 -26.53
N VAL A 321 5.99 -12.80 -27.50
CA VAL A 321 4.96 -12.42 -28.50
C VAL A 321 4.55 -13.62 -29.36
N GLN A 322 5.51 -14.41 -29.84
CA GLN A 322 5.25 -15.65 -30.58
C GLN A 322 4.53 -16.69 -29.72
N GLN A 323 4.94 -16.82 -28.45
CA GLN A 323 4.36 -17.77 -27.50
C GLN A 323 2.89 -17.42 -27.21
N VAL A 324 2.57 -16.15 -26.97
CA VAL A 324 1.18 -15.68 -26.75
C VAL A 324 0.27 -15.91 -27.97
N LEU A 325 0.75 -15.66 -29.19
CA LEU A 325 -0.01 -15.97 -30.42
C LEU A 325 -0.28 -17.48 -30.55
N LYS A 326 0.73 -18.32 -30.25
CA LYS A 326 0.61 -19.78 -30.27
C LYS A 326 -0.37 -20.31 -29.21
N ASP A 327 -0.31 -19.81 -27.98
CA ASP A 327 -1.14 -20.27 -26.87
C ASP A 327 -2.62 -19.85 -27.02
N SER A 328 -2.86 -18.67 -27.60
CA SER A 328 -4.21 -18.18 -27.91
C SER A 328 -4.81 -18.78 -29.18
N GLY A 329 -3.99 -19.46 -30.00
CA GLY A 329 -4.40 -20.01 -31.30
C GLY A 329 -4.70 -18.94 -32.37
N LEU A 330 -4.21 -17.71 -32.20
CA LEU A 330 -4.50 -16.58 -33.10
C LEU A 330 -3.29 -16.25 -33.97
N GLU A 331 -3.52 -16.08 -35.28
CA GLU A 331 -2.50 -15.61 -36.21
C GLU A 331 -2.26 -14.10 -36.08
N LYS A 332 -1.08 -13.61 -36.49
CA LYS A 332 -0.71 -12.18 -36.47
C LYS A 332 -1.79 -11.25 -37.04
N ARG A 333 -2.43 -11.66 -38.15
CA ARG A 333 -3.47 -10.89 -38.86
C ARG A 333 -4.81 -10.80 -38.10
N GLN A 334 -4.99 -11.56 -37.03
CA GLN A 334 -6.19 -11.54 -36.18
C GLN A 334 -6.02 -10.67 -34.93
N VAL A 335 -4.82 -10.12 -34.70
CA VAL A 335 -4.61 -9.08 -33.70
C VAL A 335 -5.08 -7.75 -34.30
N ASP A 336 -6.12 -7.16 -33.72
CA ASP A 336 -6.75 -5.91 -34.18
C ASP A 336 -5.95 -4.68 -33.76
N GLU A 337 -5.36 -4.66 -32.56
CA GLU A 337 -4.57 -3.53 -32.02
C GLU A 337 -3.34 -3.99 -31.24
N ILE A 338 -2.29 -3.17 -31.18
CA ILE A 338 -1.04 -3.46 -30.46
C ILE A 338 -0.69 -2.25 -29.59
N VAL A 339 -0.93 -2.37 -28.29
CA VAL A 339 -0.82 -1.28 -27.29
C VAL A 339 0.53 -1.38 -26.58
N LEU A 340 1.22 -0.24 -26.46
CA LEU A 340 2.50 -0.12 -25.78
C LEU A 340 2.35 0.39 -24.34
N VAL A 341 2.99 -0.29 -23.39
CA VAL A 341 2.97 0.02 -21.96
C VAL A 341 4.41 -0.07 -21.41
N GLY A 342 4.70 0.66 -20.33
CA GLY A 342 6.02 0.68 -19.72
C GLY A 342 7.02 1.57 -20.46
N GLY A 343 7.76 2.40 -19.72
CA GLY A 343 8.60 3.46 -20.28
C GLY A 343 9.72 3.00 -21.23
N SER A 344 10.11 1.72 -21.25
CA SER A 344 11.12 1.20 -22.18
C SER A 344 10.56 0.94 -23.58
N THR A 345 9.24 0.84 -23.77
CA THR A 345 8.62 0.83 -25.11
C THR A 345 8.84 2.14 -25.87
N ARG A 346 9.27 3.22 -25.20
CA ARG A 346 9.67 4.48 -25.82
C ARG A 346 10.94 4.34 -26.69
N ILE A 347 11.68 3.21 -26.62
CA ILE A 347 12.87 2.92 -27.44
C ILE A 347 12.46 2.64 -28.91
N PRO A 348 12.97 3.40 -29.92
CA PRO A 348 12.59 3.23 -31.32
C PRO A 348 12.82 1.81 -31.88
N ARG A 349 13.89 1.13 -31.45
CA ARG A 349 14.20 -0.23 -31.90
C ARG A 349 13.17 -1.27 -31.48
N ILE A 350 12.65 -1.16 -30.26
CA ILE A 350 11.57 -2.02 -29.75
C ILE A 350 10.31 -1.82 -30.60
N GLN A 351 9.93 -0.57 -30.84
CA GLN A 351 8.78 -0.25 -31.69
C GLN A 351 8.95 -0.74 -33.13
N LYS A 352 10.15 -0.60 -33.71
CA LYS A 352 10.44 -1.11 -35.04
C LYS A 352 10.36 -2.64 -35.08
N LEU A 353 11.00 -3.34 -34.15
CA LEU A 353 10.97 -4.82 -34.10
C LEU A 353 9.55 -5.35 -33.96
N LEU A 354 8.71 -4.74 -33.11
CA LEU A 354 7.32 -5.17 -32.94
C LEU A 354 6.44 -4.85 -34.17
N SER A 355 6.63 -3.68 -34.79
CA SER A 355 5.90 -3.30 -36.02
C SER A 355 6.33 -4.15 -37.22
N ASP A 356 7.63 -4.41 -37.40
CA ASP A 356 8.17 -5.32 -38.41
C ASP A 356 7.69 -6.77 -38.18
N PHE A 357 7.59 -7.21 -36.91
CA PHE A 357 7.04 -8.53 -36.57
C PHE A 357 5.55 -8.65 -36.91
N PHE A 358 4.76 -7.59 -36.79
CA PHE A 358 3.37 -7.53 -37.27
C PHE A 358 3.27 -6.95 -38.69
N ASP A 359 4.22 -7.30 -39.56
CA ASP A 359 4.19 -7.10 -41.01
C ASP A 359 3.98 -5.62 -41.43
N GLY A 360 4.56 -4.69 -40.65
CA GLY A 360 4.50 -3.25 -40.85
C GLY A 360 3.31 -2.55 -40.17
N LYS A 361 2.52 -3.27 -39.36
CA LYS A 361 1.35 -2.72 -38.67
C LYS A 361 1.71 -1.57 -37.72
N LYS A 362 0.90 -0.50 -37.76
CA LYS A 362 1.00 0.64 -36.85
C LYS A 362 0.73 0.20 -35.40
N LEU A 363 1.60 0.60 -34.48
CA LEU A 363 1.43 0.42 -33.03
C LEU A 363 0.54 1.53 -32.45
N GLU A 364 -0.32 1.17 -31.50
CA GLU A 364 -1.19 2.10 -30.78
C GLU A 364 -0.44 2.76 -29.61
N LYS A 365 -0.67 4.06 -29.46
CA LYS A 365 0.04 5.01 -28.58
C LYS A 365 -0.89 6.06 -27.98
N SER A 366 -2.20 5.80 -27.99
CA SER A 366 -3.26 6.66 -27.49
C SER A 366 -3.27 6.81 -25.96
N ILE A 367 -2.78 5.81 -25.23
CA ILE A 367 -2.65 5.81 -23.77
C ILE A 367 -1.23 6.20 -23.34
N ASN A 368 -1.08 6.74 -22.13
CA ASN A 368 0.24 7.05 -21.58
C ASN A 368 0.90 5.78 -21.00
N PRO A 369 2.03 5.30 -21.54
CA PRO A 369 2.65 4.04 -21.13
C PRO A 369 3.20 4.06 -19.70
N ASP A 370 3.37 5.23 -19.09
CA ASP A 370 3.87 5.37 -17.71
C ASP A 370 2.74 5.54 -16.67
N GLU A 371 1.45 5.53 -17.07
CA GLU A 371 0.29 5.78 -16.20
C GLU A 371 -0.88 4.79 -16.40
N ALA A 372 -0.98 4.14 -17.56
CA ALA A 372 -2.09 3.26 -17.94
C ALA A 372 -2.34 2.10 -16.95
N VAL A 373 -1.29 1.58 -16.33
CA VAL A 373 -1.36 0.50 -15.34
C VAL A 373 -2.07 0.98 -14.06
N ALA A 374 -1.65 2.12 -13.50
CA ALA A 374 -2.31 2.73 -12.34
C ALA A 374 -3.75 3.15 -12.68
N TYR A 375 -4.00 3.62 -13.90
CA TYR A 375 -5.34 3.96 -14.37
C TYR A 375 -6.30 2.75 -14.29
N GLY A 376 -5.92 1.61 -14.86
CA GLY A 376 -6.74 0.40 -14.82
C GLY A 376 -6.92 -0.17 -13.41
N ALA A 377 -5.86 -0.11 -12.58
CA ALA A 377 -5.94 -0.49 -11.18
C ALA A 377 -6.95 0.39 -10.41
N ALA A 378 -7.00 1.70 -10.70
CA ALA A 378 -7.94 2.62 -10.05
C ALA A 378 -9.39 2.39 -10.48
N VAL A 379 -9.64 2.10 -11.75
CA VAL A 379 -10.97 1.67 -12.23
C VAL A 379 -11.43 0.43 -11.45
N GLN A 380 -10.59 -0.60 -11.37
CA GLN A 380 -10.90 -1.83 -10.64
C GLN A 380 -11.11 -1.57 -9.13
N ALA A 381 -10.33 -0.67 -8.53
CA ALA A 381 -10.50 -0.25 -7.14
C ALA A 381 -11.83 0.49 -6.90
N GLY A 382 -12.24 1.37 -7.81
CA GLY A 382 -13.54 2.04 -7.77
C GLY A 382 -14.71 1.06 -7.87
N ILE A 383 -14.61 0.05 -8.74
CA ILE A 383 -15.62 -1.03 -8.89
C ILE A 383 -15.71 -1.86 -7.60
N LEU A 384 -14.60 -2.42 -7.13
CA LEU A 384 -14.59 -3.31 -5.96
C LEU A 384 -14.95 -2.58 -4.64
N SER A 385 -14.69 -1.27 -4.56
CA SER A 385 -15.14 -0.45 -3.42
C SER A 385 -16.59 0.06 -3.53
N GLY A 386 -17.26 -0.18 -4.66
CA GLY A 386 -18.64 0.27 -4.91
C GLY A 386 -18.80 1.78 -5.11
N LYS A 387 -17.69 2.52 -5.33
CA LYS A 387 -17.72 3.95 -5.67
C LYS A 387 -17.97 4.19 -7.16
N ALA A 388 -17.51 3.28 -8.01
CA ALA A 388 -17.86 3.25 -9.42
C ALA A 388 -19.34 2.84 -9.57
N THR A 389 -20.19 3.83 -9.91
CA THR A 389 -21.63 3.62 -10.15
C THR A 389 -22.07 4.11 -11.53
N SER A 390 -21.13 4.54 -12.37
CA SER A 390 -21.34 4.89 -13.78
C SER A 390 -21.64 3.65 -14.62
N ALA A 391 -22.61 3.76 -15.54
CA ALA A 391 -22.97 2.69 -16.49
C ALA A 391 -21.73 2.08 -17.18
N GLU A 392 -20.76 2.92 -17.56
CA GLU A 392 -19.52 2.50 -18.23
C GLU A 392 -18.66 1.51 -17.42
N THR A 393 -18.84 1.46 -16.10
CA THR A 393 -18.20 0.48 -15.20
C THR A 393 -19.18 -0.58 -14.67
N GLN A 394 -20.50 -0.36 -14.83
CA GLN A 394 -21.51 -1.38 -14.55
C GLN A 394 -21.38 -2.59 -15.49
N ASP A 395 -20.80 -2.44 -16.68
CA ASP A 395 -20.63 -3.55 -17.63
C ASP A 395 -19.20 -4.11 -17.68
N LEU A 396 -18.25 -3.56 -16.91
CA LEU A 396 -16.86 -4.05 -16.92
C LEU A 396 -16.75 -5.47 -16.33
N LEU A 397 -16.20 -6.39 -17.11
CA LEU A 397 -15.95 -7.79 -16.79
C LEU A 397 -14.48 -8.10 -17.05
N LEU A 398 -13.80 -8.67 -16.05
CA LEU A 398 -12.42 -9.15 -16.17
C LEU A 398 -12.35 -10.67 -16.02
N LEU A 399 -11.81 -11.34 -17.03
CA LEU A 399 -11.46 -12.77 -17.02
C LEU A 399 -9.96 -12.89 -17.31
N ASP A 400 -9.17 -13.13 -16.27
CA ASP A 400 -7.71 -13.30 -16.33
C ASP A 400 -7.33 -14.79 -16.20
N VAL A 401 -6.05 -15.14 -16.38
CA VAL A 401 -5.57 -16.53 -16.47
C VAL A 401 -4.33 -16.80 -15.60
N VAL A 402 -4.06 -18.07 -15.29
CA VAL A 402 -2.75 -18.46 -14.74
C VAL A 402 -1.64 -18.36 -15.82
N PRO A 403 -0.50 -17.69 -15.54
CA PRO A 403 0.56 -17.49 -16.54
C PRO A 403 1.40 -18.76 -16.79
N LEU A 404 1.51 -19.61 -15.77
CA LEU A 404 2.35 -20.80 -15.69
C LEU A 404 1.55 -21.95 -15.06
N SER A 405 1.78 -23.16 -15.56
CA SER A 405 1.14 -24.39 -15.12
C SER A 405 1.52 -24.71 -13.68
N LEU A 406 0.54 -25.10 -12.88
CA LEU A 406 0.68 -25.49 -11.48
C LEU A 406 0.51 -27.01 -11.35
N GLY A 407 1.39 -27.66 -10.61
CA GLY A 407 1.39 -29.11 -10.47
C GLY A 407 2.26 -29.63 -9.34
N VAL A 408 2.50 -30.94 -9.33
CA VAL A 408 3.35 -31.61 -8.33
C VAL A 408 4.50 -32.38 -8.98
N ALA A 409 5.51 -32.73 -8.19
CA ALA A 409 6.45 -33.78 -8.57
C ALA A 409 5.82 -35.18 -8.46
N MET A 410 6.11 -36.03 -9.43
CA MET A 410 5.94 -37.48 -9.37
C MET A 410 7.29 -38.17 -9.08
N GLU A 411 7.27 -39.49 -8.95
CA GLU A 411 8.47 -40.33 -8.95
C GLU A 411 9.41 -39.96 -10.12
N GLY A 412 10.72 -39.98 -9.85
CA GLY A 412 11.74 -39.51 -10.81
C GLY A 412 11.85 -37.98 -10.95
N ASN A 413 11.23 -37.20 -10.05
CA ASN A 413 11.21 -35.72 -10.07
C ASN A 413 10.55 -35.14 -11.35
N ILE A 414 9.56 -35.86 -11.89
CA ILE A 414 8.85 -35.49 -13.11
C ILE A 414 7.64 -34.61 -12.78
N PHE A 415 7.51 -33.48 -13.47
CA PHE A 415 6.42 -32.53 -13.25
C PHE A 415 5.09 -33.05 -13.82
N ALA A 416 4.06 -33.00 -12.98
CA ALA A 416 2.70 -33.38 -13.31
C ALA A 416 1.75 -32.18 -13.15
N PRO A 417 1.37 -31.50 -14.26
CA PRO A 417 0.43 -30.39 -14.18
C PRO A 417 -0.95 -30.82 -13.66
N VAL A 418 -1.59 -29.91 -12.92
CA VAL A 418 -2.94 -30.03 -12.36
C VAL A 418 -3.81 -28.86 -12.81
N VAL A 419 -3.26 -27.65 -12.83
CA VAL A 419 -3.85 -26.47 -13.48
C VAL A 419 -2.91 -26.08 -14.64
N PRO A 420 -3.32 -26.17 -15.92
CA PRO A 420 -2.47 -25.76 -17.03
C PRO A 420 -2.43 -24.23 -17.15
N ARG A 421 -1.34 -23.66 -17.69
CA ARG A 421 -1.30 -22.23 -18.05
C ARG A 421 -2.37 -21.86 -19.08
N GLY A 422 -2.83 -20.61 -19.02
CA GLY A 422 -3.96 -20.12 -19.82
C GLY A 422 -5.34 -20.51 -19.29
N GLN A 423 -5.43 -21.33 -18.23
CA GLN A 423 -6.70 -21.59 -17.52
C GLN A 423 -7.18 -20.30 -16.82
N THR A 424 -8.44 -19.93 -17.07
CA THR A 424 -9.13 -18.78 -16.45
C THR A 424 -9.18 -18.92 -14.93
N VAL A 425 -8.98 -17.81 -14.21
CA VAL A 425 -9.14 -17.71 -12.74
C VAL A 425 -10.45 -17.01 -12.36
N PRO A 426 -11.08 -17.35 -11.21
CA PRO A 426 -10.69 -18.38 -10.25
C PRO A 426 -11.01 -19.79 -10.76
N THR A 427 -10.26 -20.81 -10.36
CA THR A 427 -10.48 -22.20 -10.83
C THR A 427 -10.16 -23.23 -9.75
N ILE A 428 -10.80 -24.39 -9.82
CA ILE A 428 -10.52 -25.54 -8.96
C ILE A 428 -10.31 -26.79 -9.81
N LYS A 429 -9.10 -27.35 -9.75
CA LYS A 429 -8.76 -28.63 -10.37
C LYS A 429 -8.43 -29.67 -9.30
N LYS A 430 -8.87 -30.91 -9.52
CA LYS A 430 -8.67 -32.04 -8.61
C LYS A 430 -7.84 -33.13 -9.29
N ARG A 431 -6.89 -33.71 -8.57
CA ARG A 431 -6.13 -34.90 -9.02
C ARG A 431 -5.97 -35.88 -7.87
N THR A 432 -6.27 -37.15 -8.13
CA THR A 432 -6.07 -38.22 -7.13
C THR A 432 -4.68 -38.83 -7.32
N PHE A 433 -3.99 -39.03 -6.20
CA PHE A 433 -2.71 -39.71 -6.08
C PHE A 433 -2.85 -40.91 -5.13
N THR A 434 -1.80 -41.70 -4.96
CA THR A 434 -1.81 -42.92 -4.13
C THR A 434 -0.46 -43.18 -3.48
N THR A 435 -0.41 -44.12 -2.54
CA THR A 435 0.80 -44.62 -1.89
C THR A 435 1.58 -45.56 -2.81
N VAL A 436 2.91 -45.53 -2.72
CA VAL A 436 3.82 -46.38 -3.51
C VAL A 436 4.49 -47.48 -2.67
N VAL A 437 4.29 -47.48 -1.34
CA VAL A 437 4.77 -48.52 -0.42
C VAL A 437 3.62 -49.03 0.45
N ASP A 438 3.64 -50.34 0.75
CA ASP A 438 2.69 -50.97 1.68
C ASP A 438 2.79 -50.34 3.08
N ASN A 439 1.65 -50.04 3.67
CA ASN A 439 1.48 -49.38 4.98
C ASN A 439 2.16 -48.00 5.07
N GLN A 440 2.37 -47.31 3.95
CA GLN A 440 2.91 -45.95 3.90
C GLN A 440 2.02 -44.97 4.67
N THR A 441 2.49 -44.52 5.84
CA THR A 441 1.75 -43.62 6.74
C THR A 441 1.90 -42.14 6.39
N THR A 442 2.82 -41.76 5.51
CA THR A 442 3.06 -40.37 5.10
C THR A 442 3.28 -40.26 3.60
N VAL A 443 2.72 -39.23 2.96
CA VAL A 443 3.05 -38.83 1.58
C VAL A 443 3.40 -37.36 1.55
N GLN A 444 4.52 -37.04 0.91
CA GLN A 444 4.95 -35.68 0.60
C GLN A 444 4.54 -35.31 -0.82
N PHE A 445 4.12 -34.06 -1.00
CA PHE A 445 3.74 -33.48 -2.28
C PHE A 445 4.52 -32.17 -2.49
N PRO A 446 5.68 -32.23 -3.18
CA PRO A 446 6.37 -31.04 -3.66
C PRO A 446 5.55 -30.35 -4.75
N VAL A 447 5.28 -29.05 -4.60
CA VAL A 447 4.46 -28.24 -5.52
C VAL A 447 5.35 -27.36 -6.39
N TYR A 448 5.08 -27.34 -7.69
CA TYR A 448 5.87 -26.62 -8.68
C TYR A 448 4.99 -25.76 -9.62
N GLN A 449 5.60 -24.69 -10.11
CA GLN A 449 5.06 -23.82 -11.15
C GLN A 449 6.05 -23.70 -12.32
N GLY A 450 5.59 -24.00 -13.54
CA GLY A 450 6.41 -23.95 -14.76
C GLY A 450 6.01 -25.00 -15.82
N GLU A 451 6.67 -24.96 -16.97
CA GLU A 451 6.33 -25.81 -18.14
C GLU A 451 7.34 -26.93 -18.41
N ARG A 452 8.36 -27.10 -17.57
CA ARG A 452 9.45 -28.06 -17.79
C ARG A 452 9.08 -29.44 -17.25
N THR A 453 9.52 -30.50 -17.94
CA THR A 453 9.22 -31.88 -17.55
C THR A 453 9.95 -32.33 -16.29
N ASN A 454 11.15 -31.79 -16.02
CA ASN A 454 11.89 -32.03 -14.78
C ASN A 454 11.55 -30.92 -13.77
N CYS A 455 11.10 -31.29 -12.57
CA CYS A 455 10.77 -30.33 -11.52
C CYS A 455 11.95 -29.45 -11.09
N ALA A 456 13.21 -29.90 -11.25
CA ALA A 456 14.38 -29.08 -10.96
C ALA A 456 14.57 -27.89 -11.92
N ASP A 457 13.88 -27.88 -13.07
CA ASP A 457 13.85 -26.76 -14.02
C ASP A 457 12.63 -25.83 -13.80
N ASN A 458 11.78 -26.10 -12.82
CA ASN A 458 10.57 -25.32 -12.49
C ASN A 458 10.72 -24.57 -11.16
N THR A 459 9.88 -23.56 -10.93
CA THR A 459 9.86 -22.86 -9.63
C THR A 459 9.18 -23.74 -8.58
N SER A 460 9.87 -24.08 -7.49
CA SER A 460 9.23 -24.70 -6.32
C SER A 460 8.38 -23.67 -5.57
N LEU A 461 7.13 -24.01 -5.30
CA LEU A 461 6.24 -23.24 -4.41
C LEU A 461 6.33 -23.70 -2.94
N GLY A 462 7.14 -24.74 -2.68
CA GLY A 462 7.28 -25.42 -1.40
C GLY A 462 6.64 -26.82 -1.41
N GLU A 463 6.57 -27.45 -0.25
CA GLU A 463 6.12 -28.84 -0.10
C GLU A 463 5.07 -28.99 1.01
N PHE A 464 4.24 -30.04 0.92
CA PHE A 464 3.29 -30.38 1.97
C PHE A 464 3.26 -31.88 2.27
N THR A 465 3.07 -32.24 3.56
CA THR A 465 3.01 -33.64 4.02
C THR A 465 1.61 -34.01 4.49
N LEU A 466 1.01 -35.03 3.88
CA LEU A 466 -0.24 -35.64 4.33
C LEU A 466 0.08 -36.81 5.27
N ALA A 467 -0.33 -36.70 6.54
CA ALA A 467 -0.07 -37.69 7.57
C ALA A 467 -1.07 -37.63 8.75
N PRO A 468 -1.30 -38.73 9.48
CA PRO A 468 -1.00 -40.12 9.09
C PRO A 468 -2.10 -40.69 8.18
N ILE A 469 -1.66 -41.36 7.11
CA ILE A 469 -2.49 -42.16 6.19
C ILE A 469 -2.80 -43.51 6.85
N PRO A 470 -4.01 -44.09 6.68
CA PRO A 470 -4.32 -45.44 7.18
C PRO A 470 -3.40 -46.52 6.59
N PRO A 471 -3.07 -47.60 7.34
CA PRO A 471 -2.31 -48.71 6.79
C PRO A 471 -3.13 -49.44 5.70
N MET A 472 -2.64 -49.38 4.47
CA MET A 472 -3.21 -49.93 3.23
C MET A 472 -2.06 -50.44 2.35
N ARG A 473 -2.34 -51.24 1.31
CA ARG A 473 -1.29 -51.59 0.34
C ARG A 473 -0.91 -50.41 -0.55
N ALA A 474 0.23 -50.52 -1.23
CA ALA A 474 0.58 -49.63 -2.33
C ALA A 474 -0.54 -49.62 -3.39
N GLY A 475 -0.92 -48.44 -3.87
CA GLY A 475 -1.99 -48.26 -4.84
C GLY A 475 -3.43 -48.26 -4.28
N GLU A 476 -3.66 -48.66 -3.01
CA GLU A 476 -5.01 -48.71 -2.42
C GLU A 476 -5.47 -47.35 -1.86
N ALA A 477 -4.55 -46.51 -1.36
CA ALA A 477 -4.90 -45.23 -0.74
C ALA A 477 -5.33 -44.19 -1.80
N ALA A 478 -6.49 -43.55 -1.60
CA ALA A 478 -7.02 -42.54 -2.52
C ALA A 478 -6.80 -41.12 -1.97
N LEU A 479 -5.74 -40.46 -2.42
CA LEU A 479 -5.28 -39.16 -1.92
C LEU A 479 -5.73 -38.06 -2.90
N GLU A 480 -6.86 -37.41 -2.63
CA GLU A 480 -7.33 -36.32 -3.48
C GLU A 480 -6.65 -35.01 -3.12
N VAL A 481 -5.88 -34.46 -4.06
CA VAL A 481 -5.28 -33.13 -3.96
C VAL A 481 -6.12 -32.17 -4.80
N VAL A 482 -6.48 -31.05 -4.19
CA VAL A 482 -7.29 -29.99 -4.77
C VAL A 482 -6.43 -28.74 -4.91
N PHE A 483 -6.25 -28.27 -6.14
CA PHE A 483 -5.60 -27.00 -6.48
C PHE A 483 -6.70 -25.96 -6.72
N GLU A 484 -6.74 -24.93 -5.89
CA GLU A 484 -7.66 -23.80 -5.97
C GLU A 484 -6.84 -22.53 -6.25
N VAL A 485 -7.15 -21.82 -7.33
CA VAL A 485 -6.52 -20.54 -7.66
C VAL A 485 -7.55 -19.44 -7.55
N ASP A 486 -7.26 -18.42 -6.73
CA ASP A 486 -8.19 -17.33 -6.45
C ASP A 486 -8.19 -16.22 -7.53
N VAL A 487 -9.03 -15.20 -7.33
CA VAL A 487 -9.13 -14.01 -8.21
C VAL A 487 -7.89 -13.10 -8.22
N ASN A 488 -6.85 -13.41 -7.43
CA ASN A 488 -5.54 -12.74 -7.42
C ASN A 488 -4.47 -13.56 -8.19
N GLY A 489 -4.81 -14.77 -8.63
CA GLY A 489 -3.86 -15.74 -9.18
C GLY A 489 -3.02 -16.45 -8.11
N ILE A 490 -3.48 -16.50 -6.86
CA ILE A 490 -2.77 -17.12 -5.72
C ILE A 490 -3.30 -18.53 -5.49
N LEU A 491 -2.38 -19.48 -5.26
CA LEU A 491 -2.65 -20.91 -5.10
C LEU A 491 -2.90 -21.30 -3.63
N LYS A 492 -4.02 -21.98 -3.42
CA LYS A 492 -4.37 -22.75 -2.21
C LYS A 492 -4.44 -24.23 -2.58
N VAL A 493 -3.64 -25.06 -1.90
CA VAL A 493 -3.68 -26.53 -2.06
C VAL A 493 -4.25 -27.17 -0.81
N THR A 494 -5.13 -28.15 -0.97
CA THR A 494 -5.60 -29.01 0.13
C THR A 494 -5.52 -30.48 -0.29
N ALA A 495 -5.31 -31.38 0.67
CA ALA A 495 -5.17 -32.81 0.40
C ALA A 495 -6.07 -33.62 1.34
N THR A 496 -6.83 -34.58 0.81
CA THR A 496 -7.77 -35.40 1.57
C THR A 496 -7.62 -36.88 1.23
N GLU A 497 -7.40 -37.70 2.25
CA GLU A 497 -7.46 -39.16 2.13
C GLU A 497 -8.93 -39.59 2.18
N LYS A 498 -9.45 -40.22 1.12
CA LYS A 498 -10.89 -40.42 0.92
C LYS A 498 -11.54 -41.47 1.84
N SER A 499 -10.80 -42.48 2.30
CA SER A 499 -11.37 -43.60 3.07
C SER A 499 -11.65 -43.23 4.52
N SER A 500 -10.74 -42.49 5.17
CA SER A 500 -10.90 -41.93 6.51
C SER A 500 -11.55 -40.54 6.51
N GLY A 501 -11.62 -39.88 5.35
CA GLY A 501 -12.11 -38.51 5.21
C GLY A 501 -11.18 -37.46 5.84
N ARG A 502 -9.92 -37.81 6.12
CA ARG A 502 -8.94 -36.92 6.74
C ARG A 502 -8.41 -35.92 5.72
N THR A 503 -8.95 -34.71 5.76
CA THR A 503 -8.37 -33.54 5.10
C THR A 503 -7.22 -32.97 5.93
N ALA A 504 -6.14 -32.63 5.24
CA ALA A 504 -5.12 -31.72 5.74
C ALA A 504 -5.16 -30.45 4.87
N ASN A 505 -5.51 -29.33 5.49
CA ASN A 505 -5.24 -27.99 4.96
C ASN A 505 -3.81 -27.66 5.39
N ILE A 506 -2.84 -27.77 4.48
CA ILE A 506 -1.43 -27.77 4.87
C ILE A 506 -0.80 -26.41 4.57
N THR A 507 -0.34 -25.75 5.63
CA THR A 507 0.62 -24.64 5.52
C THR A 507 1.86 -25.15 4.80
N ILE A 508 2.18 -24.58 3.65
CA ILE A 508 3.26 -25.06 2.80
C ILE A 508 4.60 -24.87 3.52
N SER A 509 5.27 -25.97 3.84
CA SER A 509 6.63 -25.98 4.40
C SER A 509 7.66 -25.64 3.33
N ASN A 510 8.75 -24.98 3.74
CA ASN A 510 9.82 -24.51 2.85
C ASN A 510 9.33 -23.57 1.71
N ALA A 511 8.16 -22.95 1.88
CA ALA A 511 7.66 -21.90 1.00
C ALA A 511 8.50 -20.62 1.13
N VAL A 512 8.54 -19.84 0.05
CA VAL A 512 9.45 -18.70 -0.12
C VAL A 512 8.62 -17.44 -0.33
N GLY A 513 9.00 -16.33 0.30
CA GLY A 513 8.25 -15.07 0.21
C GLY A 513 6.87 -15.09 0.89
N LYS A 514 6.44 -16.22 1.46
CA LYS A 514 5.20 -16.34 2.23
C LYS A 514 5.50 -16.09 3.71
N LEU A 515 4.94 -15.02 4.26
CA LEU A 515 5.08 -14.67 5.66
C LEU A 515 3.93 -15.28 6.48
N SER A 516 4.19 -15.66 7.73
CA SER A 516 3.12 -16.01 8.66
C SER A 516 2.36 -14.76 9.13
N THR A 517 1.11 -14.94 9.58
CA THR A 517 0.30 -13.82 10.12
C THR A 517 1.03 -13.07 11.23
N THR A 518 1.77 -13.76 12.10
CA THR A 518 2.51 -13.15 13.21
C THR A 518 3.73 -12.34 12.75
N GLU A 519 4.40 -12.77 11.67
CA GLU A 519 5.47 -11.96 11.05
C GLU A 519 4.89 -10.71 10.38
N ILE A 520 3.75 -10.83 9.68
CA ILE A 520 3.05 -9.68 9.09
C ILE A 520 2.57 -8.70 10.18
N GLU A 521 1.99 -9.19 11.28
CA GLU A 521 1.60 -8.37 12.43
C GLU A 521 2.79 -7.64 13.06
N GLN A 522 3.92 -8.32 13.26
CA GLN A 522 5.15 -7.70 13.75
C GLN A 522 5.69 -6.63 12.79
N MET A 523 5.69 -6.89 11.48
CA MET A 523 6.12 -5.92 10.46
C MET A 523 5.19 -4.70 10.37
N ILE A 524 3.88 -4.86 10.58
CA ILE A 524 2.92 -3.75 10.69
C ILE A 524 3.26 -2.88 11.92
N ASP A 525 3.51 -3.52 13.07
CA ASP A 525 3.89 -2.81 14.31
C ASP A 525 5.23 -2.07 14.15
N ASP A 526 6.22 -2.67 13.50
CA ASP A 526 7.52 -2.01 13.24
C ASP A 526 7.39 -0.89 12.20
N ALA A 527 6.60 -1.06 11.14
CA ALA A 527 6.28 0.01 10.20
C ALA A 527 5.58 1.21 10.89
N ALA A 528 4.72 0.96 11.88
CA ALA A 528 4.09 1.99 12.69
C ALA A 528 5.08 2.69 13.65
N LYS A 529 6.04 1.96 14.25
CA LYS A 529 7.13 2.53 15.06
C LYS A 529 8.01 3.44 14.22
N PHE A 530 8.42 3.00 13.02
CA PHE A 530 9.24 3.82 12.13
C PHE A 530 8.50 5.09 11.68
N LYS A 531 7.22 4.98 11.27
CA LYS A 531 6.40 6.18 10.96
C LYS A 531 6.32 7.16 12.13
N THR A 532 6.21 6.66 13.37
CA THR A 532 6.22 7.51 14.57
C THR A 532 7.56 8.24 14.74
N SER A 533 8.68 7.59 14.40
CA SER A 533 10.01 8.20 14.41
C SER A 533 10.17 9.26 13.31
N ASP A 534 9.78 8.94 12.07
CA ASP A 534 9.86 9.86 10.93
C ASP A 534 8.96 11.09 11.16
N GLU A 535 7.77 10.92 11.77
CA GLU A 535 6.92 12.02 12.22
C GLU A 535 7.57 12.89 13.32
N ALA A 536 8.29 12.28 14.27
CA ALA A 536 8.98 13.01 15.34
C ALA A 536 10.15 13.84 14.79
N PHE A 537 10.93 13.28 13.85
CA PHE A 537 11.96 13.98 13.11
C PHE A 537 11.37 15.15 12.30
N THR A 538 10.28 14.90 11.56
CA THR A 538 9.57 15.95 10.80
C THR A 538 9.14 17.10 11.71
N LYS A 539 8.48 16.81 12.84
CA LYS A 539 8.03 17.85 13.81
C LYS A 539 9.18 18.65 14.42
N LYS A 540 10.36 18.04 14.58
CA LYS A 540 11.60 18.70 15.01
C LYS A 540 12.13 19.63 13.92
N PHE A 541 12.22 19.16 12.67
CA PHE A 541 12.67 19.95 11.53
C PHE A 541 11.72 21.13 11.21
N GLU A 542 10.40 20.93 11.22
CA GLU A 542 9.42 22.02 11.08
C GLU A 542 9.60 23.09 12.17
N SER A 543 9.80 22.67 13.42
CA SER A 543 10.00 23.59 14.56
C SER A 543 11.33 24.35 14.44
N ARG A 544 12.36 23.72 13.84
CA ARG A 544 13.65 24.34 13.50
C ARG A 544 13.45 25.42 12.43
N GLN A 545 12.85 25.09 11.29
CA GLN A 545 12.66 26.04 10.18
C GLN A 545 11.72 27.21 10.57
N GLN A 546 10.72 26.96 11.43
CA GLN A 546 9.88 28.02 12.00
C GLN A 546 10.71 28.99 12.87
N LEU A 547 11.61 28.47 13.70
CA LEU A 547 12.50 29.29 14.53
C LEU A 547 13.53 30.06 13.70
N GLU A 548 14.20 29.44 12.74
CA GLU A 548 15.12 30.10 11.79
C GLU A 548 14.41 31.23 11.04
N SER A 549 13.26 30.94 10.41
CA SER A 549 12.44 31.93 9.72
C SER A 549 12.00 33.07 10.64
N TYR A 550 11.76 32.80 11.94
CA TYR A 550 11.39 33.84 12.88
C TYR A 550 12.59 34.68 13.35
N ILE A 551 13.77 34.07 13.49
CA ILE A 551 15.04 34.76 13.79
C ILE A 551 15.35 35.78 12.69
N SER A 552 15.41 35.39 11.41
CA SER A 552 15.78 36.30 10.32
C SER A 552 14.81 37.49 10.18
N ARG A 553 13.50 37.25 10.38
CA ARG A 553 12.49 38.34 10.44
C ARG A 553 12.70 39.29 11.62
N VAL A 554 13.21 38.80 12.75
CA VAL A 554 13.50 39.62 13.94
C VAL A 554 14.82 40.37 13.79
N GLU A 555 15.81 39.81 13.10
CA GLU A 555 17.04 40.50 12.71
C GLU A 555 16.76 41.65 11.73
N GLU A 556 15.92 41.45 10.71
CA GLU A 556 15.46 42.50 9.79
C GLU A 556 14.78 43.65 10.57
N ILE A 557 13.88 43.32 11.50
CA ILE A 557 13.19 44.29 12.37
C ILE A 557 14.14 45.07 13.32
N ILE A 558 15.31 44.50 13.68
CA ILE A 558 16.30 45.13 14.56
C ILE A 558 17.37 45.91 13.79
N SER A 559 17.71 45.47 12.58
CA SER A 559 18.71 46.10 11.72
C SER A 559 18.16 47.33 10.98
N ASP A 560 16.84 47.42 10.74
CA ASP A 560 16.18 48.65 10.27
C ASP A 560 16.55 49.86 11.17
N PRO A 561 17.28 50.87 10.64
CA PRO A 561 17.67 52.07 11.39
C PRO A 561 16.47 52.85 11.93
N THR A 562 15.36 52.85 11.20
CA THR A 562 14.13 53.55 11.59
C THR A 562 13.41 52.83 12.73
N MET A 563 13.58 51.51 12.88
CA MET A 563 12.96 50.73 13.96
C MET A 563 13.83 50.68 15.20
N SER A 564 15.14 50.46 15.05
CA SER A 564 16.10 50.46 16.16
C SER A 564 16.09 51.78 16.95
N LEU A 565 16.01 52.93 16.27
CA LEU A 565 15.85 54.26 16.88
C LEU A 565 14.55 54.45 17.69
N LYS A 566 13.53 53.61 17.46
CA LYS A 566 12.20 53.70 18.11
C LYS A 566 12.04 52.74 19.30
N LEU A 567 12.97 51.80 19.49
CA LEU A 567 13.00 50.88 20.64
C LEU A 567 13.39 51.63 21.93
N LYS A 568 12.87 51.17 23.09
CA LYS A 568 13.36 51.66 24.39
C LYS A 568 14.78 51.15 24.64
N ARG A 569 15.67 51.98 25.19
CA ARG A 569 16.95 51.54 25.80
C ARG A 569 16.69 50.34 26.73
N GLY A 570 17.50 49.29 26.64
CA GLY A 570 17.29 48.07 27.42
C GLY A 570 16.24 47.09 26.88
N ASN A 571 15.58 47.38 25.76
CA ASN A 571 14.78 46.39 25.01
C ASN A 571 15.56 45.76 23.85
N LYS A 572 16.37 46.54 23.13
CA LYS A 572 17.16 46.04 21.98
C LYS A 572 18.09 44.91 22.42
N ASP A 573 18.93 45.20 23.40
CA ASP A 573 19.91 44.30 24.02
C ASP A 573 19.27 43.01 24.61
N LYS A 574 18.00 43.06 25.03
CA LYS A 574 17.24 41.86 25.48
C LYS A 574 16.70 41.01 24.34
N ILE A 575 16.45 41.60 23.18
CA ILE A 575 16.05 40.84 21.99
C ILE A 575 17.31 40.29 21.30
N GLU A 576 18.42 41.03 21.27
CA GLU A 576 19.72 40.53 20.79
C GLU A 576 20.23 39.36 21.65
N SER A 577 20.12 39.47 22.97
CA SER A 577 20.35 38.32 23.87
C SER A 577 19.42 37.14 23.54
N ALA A 578 18.12 37.37 23.33
CA ALA A 578 17.16 36.32 23.00
C ALA A 578 17.32 35.72 21.58
N LEU A 579 17.88 36.48 20.63
CA LEU A 579 18.30 36.01 19.31
C LEU A 579 19.49 35.06 19.45
N SER A 580 20.54 35.49 20.16
CA SER A 580 21.71 34.65 20.47
C SER A 580 21.31 33.37 21.21
N ASP A 581 20.40 33.48 22.19
CA ASP A 581 19.81 32.35 22.92
C ASP A 581 19.05 31.36 22.01
N ALA A 582 18.46 31.85 20.92
CA ALA A 582 17.70 31.05 19.97
C ALA A 582 18.58 30.43 18.88
N MET A 583 19.57 31.17 18.38
CA MET A 583 20.64 30.67 17.51
C MET A 583 21.43 29.56 18.22
N ALA A 584 21.85 29.77 19.47
CA ALA A 584 22.52 28.73 20.26
C ALA A 584 21.65 27.48 20.52
N GLN A 585 20.32 27.58 20.45
CA GLN A 585 19.44 26.41 20.49
C GLN A 585 19.41 25.68 19.14
N LEU A 586 19.50 26.40 18.01
CA LEU A 586 19.58 25.79 16.68
C LEU A 586 20.89 25.03 16.45
N GLU A 587 21.99 25.43 17.07
CA GLU A 587 23.26 24.69 17.01
C GLU A 587 23.26 23.39 17.84
N ILE A 588 22.28 23.18 18.72
CA ILE A 588 22.15 21.94 19.50
C ILE A 588 21.33 20.93 18.68
N GLU A 589 22.03 19.95 18.08
CA GLU A 589 21.42 18.87 17.27
C GLU A 589 20.26 18.17 17.99
N ASP A 590 20.38 17.90 19.30
CA ASP A 590 19.38 17.17 20.08
C ASP A 590 18.17 17.98 20.54
N SER A 591 18.05 19.26 20.16
CA SER A 591 16.94 20.12 20.56
C SER A 591 15.56 19.51 20.25
N THR A 592 14.67 19.50 21.26
CA THR A 592 13.30 19.01 21.10
C THR A 592 12.44 20.01 20.30
N PRO A 593 11.36 19.56 19.63
CA PRO A 593 10.38 20.47 19.04
C PRO A 593 9.84 21.49 20.06
N GLU A 594 9.71 21.07 21.31
CA GLU A 594 9.19 21.85 22.44
C GLU A 594 10.18 22.93 22.88
N ASP A 595 11.48 22.65 22.92
CA ASP A 595 12.52 23.65 23.26
C ASP A 595 12.69 24.69 22.14
N LEU A 596 12.64 24.27 20.88
CA LEU A 596 12.64 25.17 19.72
C LEU A 596 11.42 26.11 19.77
N LYS A 597 10.21 25.56 19.96
CA LYS A 597 8.97 26.35 20.13
C LYS A 597 9.01 27.25 21.37
N LYS A 598 9.66 26.83 22.46
CA LYS A 598 9.83 27.60 23.70
C LYS A 598 10.75 28.81 23.51
N LYS A 599 11.86 28.67 22.75
CA LYS A 599 12.71 29.80 22.32
C LYS A 599 11.96 30.71 21.35
N GLU A 600 11.26 30.16 20.37
CA GLU A 600 10.43 30.92 19.43
C GLU A 600 9.36 31.76 20.17
N LEU A 601 8.65 31.16 21.13
CA LEU A 601 7.67 31.83 21.98
C LEU A 601 8.29 32.90 22.88
N ALA A 602 9.51 32.69 23.39
CA ALA A 602 10.23 33.71 24.17
C ALA A 602 10.57 34.93 23.30
N LEU A 603 11.12 34.71 22.10
CA LEU A 603 11.45 35.77 21.14
C LEU A 603 10.18 36.51 20.67
N LYS A 604 9.12 35.77 20.32
CA LYS A 604 7.79 36.31 19.98
C LYS A 604 7.22 37.20 21.10
N ARG A 605 7.33 36.79 22.37
CA ARG A 605 6.86 37.58 23.52
C ARG A 605 7.66 38.87 23.69
N LEU A 606 8.97 38.84 23.53
CA LEU A 606 9.84 40.03 23.63
C LEU A 606 9.55 41.03 22.51
N ILE A 607 9.48 40.57 21.25
CA ILE A 607 9.13 41.40 20.09
C ILE A 607 7.72 41.97 20.21
N THR A 608 6.73 41.16 20.58
CA THR A 608 5.35 41.62 20.76
C THR A 608 5.26 42.67 21.88
N LYS A 609 6.01 42.52 22.99
CA LYS A 609 6.08 43.51 24.07
C LYS A 609 6.76 44.82 23.64
N ALA A 610 7.84 44.73 22.87
CA ALA A 610 8.52 45.89 22.30
C ALA A 610 7.60 46.65 21.31
N MET A 611 6.91 45.93 20.43
CA MET A 611 5.94 46.46 19.47
C MET A 611 4.69 47.02 20.16
N ALA A 612 4.11 46.37 21.17
CA ALA A 612 2.93 46.88 21.89
C ALA A 612 3.21 48.21 22.61
N THR A 613 4.47 48.40 23.07
CA THR A 613 4.93 49.67 23.68
C THR A 613 4.87 50.86 22.70
N ARG A 614 4.77 50.62 21.39
CA ARG A 614 4.58 51.62 20.32
C ARG A 614 3.21 52.30 20.45
N MET A 615 2.12 51.53 20.52
CA MET A 615 0.75 52.05 20.40
C MET A 615 0.37 52.99 21.55
N GLN A 616 0.77 52.68 22.79
CA GLN A 616 0.53 53.56 23.94
C GLN A 616 1.28 54.91 23.86
N ARG A 617 2.42 54.96 23.15
CA ARG A 617 3.18 56.21 22.91
C ARG A 617 2.62 57.04 21.76
N THR A 618 2.05 56.43 20.72
CA THR A 618 1.42 57.19 19.63
C THR A 618 0.14 57.88 20.10
N ALA A 619 -0.67 57.20 20.93
CA ALA A 619 -1.93 57.76 21.46
C ALA A 619 -1.71 58.99 22.36
N THR A 620 -0.62 59.04 23.14
CA THR A 620 -0.35 60.13 24.09
C THR A 620 0.16 61.42 23.42
N PHE A 621 0.80 61.34 22.24
CA PHE A 621 1.25 62.52 21.51
C PHE A 621 0.11 63.24 20.77
N SER A 622 -0.96 62.54 20.41
CA SER A 622 -2.06 63.11 19.60
C SER A 622 -2.96 64.11 20.34
N LEU A 623 -2.87 64.22 21.66
CA LEU A 623 -3.80 65.03 22.48
C LEU A 623 -3.35 66.49 22.69
N VAL A 624 -2.09 66.82 22.41
CA VAL A 624 -1.47 68.10 22.83
C VAL A 624 -1.48 69.17 21.72
N SER A 625 -1.66 68.78 20.46
CA SER A 625 -1.36 69.64 19.29
C SER A 625 -2.59 70.18 18.54
N ARG A 626 -3.73 70.45 19.21
CA ARG A 626 -4.95 70.99 18.58
C ARG A 626 -5.64 72.11 19.36
N LEU A 627 -4.94 73.23 19.51
CA LEU A 627 -5.53 74.55 19.82
C LEU A 627 -4.88 75.62 18.91
N HIS A 628 -5.67 76.65 18.55
CA HIS A 628 -5.38 77.80 17.66
C HIS A 628 -5.65 77.67 16.14
N TYR A 629 -6.89 78.03 15.74
CA TYR A 629 -7.24 79.23 14.94
C TYR A 629 -6.74 79.36 13.45
N PRO A 630 -7.30 80.23 12.56
CA PRO A 630 -8.16 79.72 11.46
C PRO A 630 -8.10 80.47 10.08
N TYR A 631 -9.12 80.20 9.22
CA TYR A 631 -9.75 81.08 8.20
C TYR A 631 -9.27 81.12 6.72
N SER A 632 -10.20 81.54 5.84
CA SER A 632 -10.11 81.79 4.36
C SER A 632 -9.80 80.57 3.46
N SER A 633 -10.62 80.15 2.46
CA SER A 633 -11.06 80.77 1.18
C SER A 633 -9.98 80.67 0.06
N THR A 634 -10.26 80.47 -1.25
CA THR A 634 -11.53 80.44 -2.04
C THR A 634 -11.28 79.79 -3.42
N SER A 635 -12.31 79.17 -4.05
CA SER A 635 -12.50 78.98 -5.52
C SER A 635 -11.43 78.27 -6.40
N SER A 636 -11.75 77.66 -7.56
CA SER A 636 -13.02 77.17 -8.12
C SER A 636 -12.84 76.39 -9.45
N HIS A 637 -13.69 75.37 -9.70
CA HIS A 637 -14.01 74.73 -11.00
C HIS A 637 -12.86 73.98 -11.71
N LEU A 638 -13.09 73.04 -12.65
CA LEU A 638 -14.33 72.52 -13.28
C LEU A 638 -14.61 71.06 -12.79
N ARG A 639 -15.85 70.55 -12.65
CA ARG A 639 -16.95 70.29 -13.63
C ARG A 639 -16.52 69.26 -14.70
N PHE A 640 -17.29 68.24 -15.10
CA PHE A 640 -18.70 67.79 -14.93
C PHE A 640 -18.73 66.23 -15.19
N LEU A 641 -19.74 65.36 -15.01
CA LEU A 641 -21.08 65.17 -14.39
C LEU A 641 -21.42 63.65 -14.58
N SER A 642 -22.41 62.95 -13.99
CA SER A 642 -23.36 63.16 -12.86
C SER A 642 -24.22 61.90 -12.62
N ARG A 643 -24.71 61.70 -11.37
CA ARG A 643 -25.94 60.94 -10.98
C ARG A 643 -25.95 59.42 -11.31
N ALA A 644 -26.66 58.54 -10.60
CA ALA A 644 -27.66 58.65 -9.51
C ALA A 644 -27.73 57.30 -8.72
N GLU A 645 -28.28 57.14 -7.51
CA GLU A 645 -28.70 58.12 -6.49
C GLU A 645 -28.63 57.50 -5.06
N LEU A 646 -29.75 57.07 -4.43
CA LEU A 646 -29.89 56.51 -3.06
C LEU A 646 -31.18 55.65 -2.97
N PRO A 647 -31.31 54.62 -2.09
CA PRO A 647 -31.49 54.80 -0.61
C PRO A 647 -30.74 53.76 0.28
N ARG A 648 -30.60 53.82 1.62
CA ARG A 648 -31.16 54.52 2.82
C ARG A 648 -32.16 53.72 3.70
N HIS A 649 -31.82 53.58 5.00
CA HIS A 649 -32.65 53.18 6.18
C HIS A 649 -33.19 51.73 6.21
N ALA A 650 -33.56 51.10 7.35
CA ALA A 650 -33.44 51.34 8.81
C ALA A 650 -33.36 49.94 9.52
N LEU A 651 -32.86 49.67 10.73
CA LEU A 651 -32.74 50.34 12.05
C LEU A 651 -33.95 50.14 13.01
N GLN A 652 -33.93 49.06 13.80
CA GLN A 652 -34.58 48.87 15.13
C GLN A 652 -33.81 47.76 15.89
N ARG A 653 -33.52 47.73 17.22
CA ARG A 653 -34.09 48.28 18.49
C ARG A 653 -35.38 47.57 18.95
N ASN A 654 -35.59 47.11 20.20
CA ASN A 654 -34.83 47.04 21.48
C ASN A 654 -35.16 45.66 22.16
N PHE A 655 -34.85 45.23 23.40
CA PHE A 655 -34.34 45.76 24.71
C PHE A 655 -33.23 44.78 25.26
N SER A 656 -32.66 44.77 26.48
CA SER A 656 -33.00 45.09 27.90
C SER A 656 -34.01 44.13 28.57
N VAL A 657 -33.94 43.74 29.86
CA VAL A 657 -33.32 44.36 31.06
C VAL A 657 -32.69 43.29 32.00
N SER A 658 -31.74 43.68 32.88
CA SER A 658 -31.29 42.86 34.03
C SER A 658 -31.29 43.66 35.35
N PRO A 659 -31.70 43.04 36.47
CA PRO A 659 -31.05 43.22 37.79
C PRO A 659 -30.71 41.84 38.44
N PHE A 660 -29.66 41.63 39.29
CA PHE A 660 -29.29 42.24 40.59
C PHE A 660 -30.35 41.95 41.71
N LEU A 661 -30.07 41.57 42.98
CA LEU A 661 -28.89 41.46 43.90
C LEU A 661 -29.19 40.32 44.94
N ASN A 662 -28.29 39.40 45.34
CA ASN A 662 -27.10 39.48 46.23
C ASN A 662 -27.35 39.44 47.77
N LYS A 663 -26.84 38.38 48.45
CA LYS A 663 -26.49 38.23 49.91
C LYS A 663 -25.95 36.79 50.15
N GLY A 664 -24.85 36.49 50.85
CA GLY A 664 -23.62 37.25 51.09
C GLY A 664 -23.09 37.31 52.54
N LYS A 665 -22.14 36.43 52.95
CA LYS A 665 -20.95 36.72 53.83
C LYS A 665 -20.16 35.48 54.34
N LYS A 666 -18.82 35.54 54.19
CA LYS A 666 -17.69 35.14 55.10
C LYS A 666 -17.65 33.72 55.72
N LYS A 667 -16.50 33.09 56.01
CA LYS A 667 -15.05 33.49 56.09
C LYS A 667 -14.20 32.24 55.61
N ASP A 668 -12.87 32.06 55.68
CA ASP A 668 -11.76 32.82 56.29
C ASP A 668 -10.39 32.77 55.53
N SER A 669 -9.46 31.88 55.91
CA SER A 669 -8.04 31.80 55.48
C SER A 669 -7.53 30.34 55.58
N THR A 670 -6.38 29.87 55.05
CA THR A 670 -5.03 30.47 55.08
C THR A 670 -4.04 29.88 54.03
N LYS A 671 -3.07 30.72 53.61
CA LYS A 671 -1.67 30.54 53.14
C LYS A 671 -0.99 29.14 52.96
N GLN A 672 0.00 29.14 52.03
CA GLN A 672 1.28 28.38 52.01
C GLN A 672 1.22 26.85 51.74
N ALA A 673 2.25 26.15 51.20
CA ALA A 673 3.48 26.54 50.47
C ALA A 673 4.07 25.34 49.66
N SER A 674 5.20 25.59 48.97
CA SER A 674 6.06 24.72 48.13
C SER A 674 6.55 23.38 48.72
N GLY A 675 6.88 22.41 47.85
CA GLY A 675 7.77 21.27 48.14
C GLY A 675 8.17 20.46 46.87
N LEU A 676 9.40 19.94 46.79
CA LEU A 676 9.92 19.09 45.70
C LEU A 676 10.35 17.70 46.20
N SER A 677 10.24 16.68 45.35
CA SER A 677 11.09 15.45 45.29
C SER A 677 10.65 14.66 44.03
N SER A 678 11.46 14.51 42.98
CA SER A 678 12.68 13.69 42.80
C SER A 678 12.40 12.22 42.44
N GLU A 679 13.03 11.75 41.36
CA GLU A 679 12.95 10.39 40.81
C GLU A 679 13.47 9.30 41.76
N PRO A 680 13.19 8.03 41.44
CA PRO A 680 14.23 7.01 41.47
C PRO A 680 14.48 6.35 40.10
N LYS A 681 15.75 6.07 39.82
CA LYS A 681 16.25 5.38 38.62
C LYS A 681 15.81 3.92 38.59
N THR A 682 15.63 3.35 37.39
CA THR A 682 15.58 1.89 37.17
C THR A 682 16.94 1.35 36.74
N SER A 683 17.26 0.14 37.20
CA SER A 683 18.49 -0.60 36.90
C SER A 683 18.20 -1.87 36.08
N HIS A 684 19.21 -2.42 35.41
CA HIS A 684 19.10 -3.69 34.67
C HIS A 684 18.52 -4.83 35.52
N ALA A 685 17.74 -5.70 34.88
CA ALA A 685 17.33 -7.01 35.39
C ALA A 685 17.21 -8.02 34.26
N SER A 686 17.51 -9.29 34.55
CA SER A 686 17.58 -10.41 33.59
C SER A 686 16.19 -10.96 33.20
N PRO A 687 16.05 -11.67 32.06
CA PRO A 687 14.78 -12.26 31.66
C PRO A 687 14.37 -13.40 32.60
N GLY A 688 13.33 -13.21 33.42
CA GLY A 688 12.91 -14.26 34.37
C GLY A 688 11.80 -13.95 35.38
N SER A 689 11.11 -12.80 35.32
CA SER A 689 10.01 -12.51 36.25
C SER A 689 8.89 -11.68 35.62
N GLN A 690 7.77 -12.32 35.28
CA GLN A 690 6.49 -11.60 35.16
C GLN A 690 6.02 -11.21 36.56
N ASP A 691 5.63 -9.94 36.76
CA ASP A 691 5.02 -9.50 38.02
C ASP A 691 3.69 -10.26 38.22
N PRO A 692 3.53 -11.06 39.30
CA PRO A 692 2.32 -11.85 39.52
C PRO A 692 1.08 -10.98 39.82
N LEU A 693 1.24 -9.67 40.03
CA LEU A 693 0.16 -8.68 40.15
C LEU A 693 -0.14 -7.93 38.84
N ASP A 694 0.55 -8.24 37.73
CA ASP A 694 0.37 -7.56 36.44
C ASP A 694 -1.01 -7.81 35.79
N LEU A 695 -1.55 -6.77 35.16
CA LEU A 695 -2.84 -6.76 34.47
C LEU A 695 -2.72 -6.66 32.93
N THR A 696 -1.51 -6.58 32.35
CA THR A 696 -1.31 -6.57 30.88
C THR A 696 -2.12 -7.65 30.14
N GLN A 697 -2.16 -8.87 30.67
CA GLN A 697 -2.92 -10.00 30.11
C GLN A 697 -4.45 -9.74 30.08
N LEU A 698 -4.98 -9.01 31.07
CA LEU A 698 -6.39 -8.59 31.09
C LEU A 698 -6.64 -7.47 30.08
N GLU A 699 -5.75 -6.49 30.02
CA GLU A 699 -5.85 -5.35 29.10
C GLU A 699 -5.75 -5.81 27.64
N HIS A 700 -4.81 -6.71 27.33
CA HIS A 700 -4.70 -7.38 26.03
C HIS A 700 -5.96 -8.21 25.71
N GLY A 701 -6.43 -9.07 26.62
CA GLY A 701 -7.64 -9.87 26.40
C GLY A 701 -8.90 -9.03 26.16
N ILE A 702 -9.01 -7.88 26.81
CA ILE A 702 -10.07 -6.89 26.56
C ILE A 702 -9.87 -6.24 25.18
N ALA A 703 -8.65 -5.82 24.83
CA ALA A 703 -8.36 -5.23 23.53
C ALA A 703 -8.68 -6.19 22.36
N THR A 704 -8.33 -7.48 22.48
CA THR A 704 -8.69 -8.52 21.50
C THR A 704 -10.22 -8.67 21.37
N ALA A 705 -10.95 -8.75 22.49
CA ALA A 705 -12.40 -8.86 22.49
C ALA A 705 -13.09 -7.63 21.86
N VAL A 706 -12.58 -6.44 22.14
CA VAL A 706 -13.05 -5.16 21.60
C VAL A 706 -12.71 -5.03 20.11
N SER A 707 -11.52 -5.43 19.67
CA SER A 707 -11.09 -5.39 18.27
C SER A 707 -11.96 -6.32 17.42
N ARG A 708 -12.13 -7.57 17.87
CA ARG A 708 -13.04 -8.54 17.23
C ARG A 708 -14.48 -8.05 17.16
N LEU A 709 -14.98 -7.36 18.20
CA LEU A 709 -16.32 -6.77 18.15
C LEU A 709 -16.41 -5.63 17.11
N LYS A 710 -15.39 -4.78 16.97
CA LYS A 710 -15.32 -3.74 15.94
C LYS A 710 -15.33 -4.35 14.53
N GLU A 711 -14.65 -5.47 14.33
CA GLU A 711 -14.65 -6.25 13.08
C GLU A 711 -16.01 -6.92 12.79
N GLU A 712 -16.61 -7.62 13.76
CA GLU A 712 -17.90 -8.27 13.59
C GLU A 712 -19.05 -7.26 13.38
N LEU A 713 -18.98 -6.08 14.00
CA LEU A 713 -19.97 -5.00 13.79
C LEU A 713 -19.76 -4.23 12.47
N SER A 714 -18.53 -4.10 11.96
CA SER A 714 -18.29 -3.39 10.69
C SER A 714 -18.94 -4.12 9.51
N LYS A 715 -18.92 -5.46 9.54
CA LYS A 715 -19.59 -6.36 8.58
C LYS A 715 -21.12 -6.26 8.58
N LEU A 716 -21.72 -5.69 9.62
CA LEU A 716 -23.18 -5.53 9.78
C LEU A 716 -23.66 -4.08 9.53
N ARG A 717 -22.72 -3.13 9.33
CA ARG A 717 -22.95 -1.67 9.36
C ARG A 717 -23.96 -1.14 8.32
N VAL A 718 -24.33 -1.96 7.33
CA VAL A 718 -25.19 -1.58 6.19
C VAL A 718 -26.69 -1.90 6.40
N GLY A 719 -27.11 -2.25 7.61
CA GLY A 719 -28.54 -2.36 7.97
C GLY A 719 -29.30 -3.44 7.20
N GLY A 720 -28.73 -4.63 7.08
CA GLY A 720 -29.39 -5.76 6.39
C GLY A 720 -29.45 -5.64 4.86
N ARG A 721 -28.68 -4.73 4.25
CA ARG A 721 -28.36 -4.79 2.82
C ARG A 721 -27.42 -5.97 2.56
N LEU A 722 -27.71 -6.70 1.49
CA LEU A 722 -27.00 -7.91 1.09
C LEU A 722 -25.62 -7.55 0.54
N ASN A 723 -24.54 -8.05 1.16
CA ASN A 723 -23.17 -7.75 0.76
C ASN A 723 -22.66 -8.76 -0.28
N HIS A 724 -21.73 -8.36 -1.15
CA HIS A 724 -21.09 -9.24 -2.12
C HIS A 724 -20.38 -10.43 -1.46
N GLU A 725 -19.70 -10.21 -0.32
CA GLU A 725 -19.13 -11.25 0.56
C GLU A 725 -20.16 -12.33 0.95
N SER A 726 -21.44 -11.97 1.11
CA SER A 726 -22.53 -12.92 1.43
C SER A 726 -22.94 -13.79 0.24
N ILE A 727 -22.63 -13.38 -0.99
CA ILE A 727 -22.79 -14.17 -2.21
C ILE A 727 -21.54 -15.02 -2.44
N GLU A 728 -20.34 -14.44 -2.27
CA GLU A 728 -19.06 -15.18 -2.35
C GLU A 728 -18.98 -16.36 -1.39
N SER A 729 -19.53 -16.21 -0.18
CA SER A 729 -19.54 -17.25 0.86
C SER A 729 -20.64 -18.32 0.70
N LEU A 730 -21.52 -18.21 -0.30
CA LEU A 730 -22.51 -19.25 -0.60
C LEU A 730 -21.84 -20.59 -0.93
N ARG A 731 -22.48 -21.69 -0.54
CA ARG A 731 -21.94 -23.04 -0.71
C ARG A 731 -22.51 -23.73 -1.95
N VAL A 732 -21.63 -24.07 -2.89
CA VAL A 732 -21.93 -24.65 -4.20
C VAL A 732 -21.64 -26.16 -4.19
N GLN A 733 -22.63 -26.97 -4.55
CA GLN A 733 -22.43 -28.40 -4.83
C GLN A 733 -22.00 -28.60 -6.29
N LEU A 734 -20.76 -29.04 -6.52
CA LEU A 734 -20.23 -29.29 -7.86
C LEU A 734 -20.86 -30.50 -8.56
N SER A 735 -21.44 -31.45 -7.81
CA SER A 735 -22.10 -32.63 -8.37
C SER A 735 -23.35 -33.03 -7.56
N LYS A 736 -24.39 -33.46 -8.27
CA LYS A 736 -25.73 -33.71 -7.71
C LYS A 736 -25.69 -34.87 -6.71
N GLY A 737 -25.92 -34.58 -5.44
CA GLY A 737 -25.90 -35.57 -4.35
C GLY A 737 -24.56 -35.70 -3.62
N SER A 738 -23.53 -34.93 -3.99
CA SER A 738 -22.32 -34.82 -3.18
C SER A 738 -22.60 -34.08 -1.87
N LYS A 739 -21.92 -34.50 -0.78
CA LYS A 739 -21.87 -33.74 0.49
C LYS A 739 -20.84 -32.60 0.44
N GLU A 740 -19.93 -32.63 -0.53
CA GLU A 740 -18.87 -31.64 -0.66
C GLU A 740 -19.43 -30.32 -1.21
N THR A 741 -19.02 -29.19 -0.59
CA THR A 741 -19.42 -27.86 -1.04
C THR A 741 -18.27 -26.86 -1.03
N VAL A 742 -18.09 -26.20 -2.16
CA VAL A 742 -17.09 -25.15 -2.41
C VAL A 742 -17.73 -23.79 -2.15
N LYS A 743 -16.98 -22.72 -1.84
CA LYS A 743 -17.57 -21.37 -1.83
C LYS A 743 -17.76 -20.85 -3.25
N LEU A 744 -18.80 -20.06 -3.48
CA LEU A 744 -19.05 -19.43 -4.79
C LEU A 744 -17.86 -18.58 -5.25
N GLY A 745 -17.22 -17.83 -4.34
CA GLY A 745 -16.02 -17.02 -4.64
C GLY A 745 -14.77 -17.82 -5.04
N GLU A 746 -14.77 -19.14 -4.80
CA GLU A 746 -13.69 -20.06 -5.19
C GLU A 746 -13.94 -20.64 -6.62
N LEU A 747 -15.11 -20.37 -7.23
CA LEU A 747 -15.54 -20.83 -8.57
C LEU A 747 -15.95 -19.69 -9.53
N ALA A 748 -16.25 -18.51 -8.99
CA ALA A 748 -16.76 -17.38 -9.74
C ALA A 748 -16.37 -16.06 -9.06
N GLN A 749 -15.97 -15.05 -9.84
CA GLN A 749 -15.76 -13.72 -9.31
C GLN A 749 -17.10 -13.02 -9.07
N VAL A 750 -17.28 -12.43 -7.89
CA VAL A 750 -18.46 -11.62 -7.57
C VAL A 750 -18.10 -10.13 -7.73
N VAL A 751 -18.97 -9.37 -8.41
CA VAL A 751 -18.75 -7.94 -8.68
C VAL A 751 -20.00 -7.13 -8.32
N PRO A 752 -19.94 -6.19 -7.36
CA PRO A 752 -21.03 -5.26 -7.13
C PRO A 752 -21.11 -4.27 -8.30
N LYS A 753 -22.30 -4.09 -8.89
CA LYS A 753 -22.51 -3.20 -10.05
C LYS A 753 -23.19 -1.87 -9.70
N GLY A 754 -23.01 -1.41 -8.47
CA GLY A 754 -23.71 -0.25 -7.93
C GLY A 754 -25.21 -0.48 -7.73
N GLY A 755 -25.86 0.42 -6.98
CA GLY A 755 -27.31 0.33 -6.72
C GLY A 755 -27.72 -0.94 -5.97
N ARG A 756 -28.41 -1.85 -6.68
CA ARG A 756 -28.94 -3.12 -6.14
C ARG A 756 -28.71 -4.31 -7.08
N MET A 757 -27.61 -4.33 -7.82
CA MET A 757 -27.22 -5.46 -8.67
C MET A 757 -25.85 -6.01 -8.27
N VAL A 758 -25.71 -7.33 -8.30
CA VAL A 758 -24.43 -8.04 -8.21
C VAL A 758 -24.32 -8.95 -9.43
N THR A 759 -23.17 -8.93 -10.07
CA THR A 759 -22.86 -9.84 -11.18
C THR A 759 -21.92 -10.92 -10.67
N VAL A 760 -22.25 -12.18 -10.96
CA VAL A 760 -21.42 -13.35 -10.68
C VAL A 760 -20.86 -13.88 -11.99
N LEU A 761 -19.54 -14.01 -12.03
CA LEU A 761 -18.74 -14.25 -13.23
C LEU A 761 -18.10 -15.62 -13.11
N VAL A 762 -18.72 -16.60 -13.77
CA VAL A 762 -18.35 -18.00 -13.66
C VAL A 762 -17.14 -18.27 -14.56
N SER A 763 -16.07 -18.89 -14.06
CA SER A 763 -14.84 -19.10 -14.84
C SER A 763 -14.95 -20.22 -15.88
N GLU A 764 -15.86 -21.18 -15.68
CA GLU A 764 -16.07 -22.33 -16.56
C GLU A 764 -17.58 -22.60 -16.73
N GLU A 765 -18.02 -22.91 -17.95
CA GLU A 765 -19.44 -23.16 -18.27
C GLU A 765 -20.05 -24.30 -17.40
N SER A 766 -19.20 -25.28 -17.06
CA SER A 766 -19.50 -26.41 -16.16
C SER A 766 -20.02 -25.98 -14.78
N TYR A 767 -19.59 -24.81 -14.28
CA TYR A 767 -19.96 -24.30 -12.96
C TYR A 767 -21.24 -23.43 -12.98
N ILE A 768 -21.76 -22.99 -14.14
CA ILE A 768 -22.93 -22.10 -14.21
C ILE A 768 -24.14 -22.74 -13.51
N LYS A 769 -24.44 -24.00 -13.84
CA LYS A 769 -25.57 -24.75 -13.25
C LYS A 769 -25.41 -24.96 -11.74
N PRO A 770 -24.26 -25.46 -11.23
CA PRO A 770 -23.95 -25.48 -9.80
C PRO A 770 -24.13 -24.13 -9.10
N VAL A 771 -23.51 -23.06 -9.61
CA VAL A 771 -23.54 -21.72 -9.01
C VAL A 771 -24.95 -21.14 -8.99
N SER A 772 -25.67 -21.18 -10.13
CA SER A 772 -27.07 -20.74 -10.23
C SER A 772 -27.99 -21.49 -9.26
N SER A 773 -27.84 -22.82 -9.18
CA SER A 773 -28.61 -23.65 -8.25
C SER A 773 -28.33 -23.29 -6.78
N ALA A 774 -27.06 -23.05 -6.44
CA ALA A 774 -26.65 -22.64 -5.10
C ALA A 774 -27.27 -21.30 -4.69
N ILE A 775 -27.22 -20.30 -5.58
CA ILE A 775 -27.82 -18.97 -5.37
C ILE A 775 -29.33 -19.09 -5.11
N VAL A 776 -30.07 -19.82 -5.97
CA VAL A 776 -31.53 -20.02 -5.82
C VAL A 776 -31.88 -20.78 -4.55
N SER A 777 -31.07 -21.79 -4.17
CA SER A 777 -31.29 -22.60 -2.95
C SER A 777 -30.87 -21.92 -1.65
N SER A 778 -30.23 -20.75 -1.71
CA SER A 778 -29.72 -20.05 -0.54
C SER A 778 -30.83 -19.45 0.32
N ASN A 779 -30.50 -19.16 1.59
CA ASN A 779 -31.35 -18.38 2.49
C ASN A 779 -31.57 -16.92 2.03
N LEU A 780 -30.93 -16.50 0.93
CA LEU A 780 -31.08 -15.20 0.30
C LEU A 780 -32.20 -15.20 -0.76
N SER A 781 -32.63 -16.39 -1.22
CA SER A 781 -33.71 -16.59 -2.22
C SER A 781 -33.57 -15.74 -3.49
N LEU A 782 -32.33 -15.53 -3.95
CA LEU A 782 -32.05 -14.66 -5.09
C LEU A 782 -32.24 -15.42 -6.41
N THR A 783 -32.78 -14.74 -7.42
CA THR A 783 -32.94 -15.29 -8.77
C THR A 783 -31.81 -14.78 -9.68
N PRO A 784 -30.79 -15.59 -9.99
CA PRO A 784 -29.78 -15.24 -10.98
C PRO A 784 -30.39 -15.30 -12.38
N GLN A 785 -30.15 -14.27 -13.18
CA GLN A 785 -30.51 -14.22 -14.60
C GLN A 785 -29.24 -14.33 -15.44
N PRO A 786 -29.13 -15.30 -16.37
CA PRO A 786 -27.99 -15.37 -17.27
C PRO A 786 -27.99 -14.15 -18.19
N ASP A 787 -26.80 -13.62 -18.47
CA ASP A 787 -26.67 -12.49 -19.39
C ASP A 787 -26.91 -12.92 -20.84
N PRO A 788 -27.78 -12.24 -21.62
CA PRO A 788 -28.06 -12.62 -23.00
C PRO A 788 -26.86 -12.43 -23.95
N HIS A 789 -25.83 -11.67 -23.54
CA HIS A 789 -24.61 -11.46 -24.30
C HIS A 789 -23.43 -12.32 -23.79
N ASN A 790 -23.51 -12.88 -22.57
CA ASN A 790 -22.46 -13.71 -22.01
C ASN A 790 -23.00 -14.84 -21.11
N ALA A 791 -22.93 -16.07 -21.60
CA ALA A 791 -23.40 -17.26 -20.87
C ALA A 791 -22.67 -17.51 -19.52
N LEU A 792 -21.43 -17.04 -19.36
CA LEU A 792 -20.66 -17.17 -18.12
C LEU A 792 -21.08 -16.15 -17.04
N GLN A 793 -21.95 -15.20 -17.38
CA GLN A 793 -22.36 -14.11 -16.50
C GLN A 793 -23.76 -14.33 -15.93
N LEU A 794 -23.90 -14.23 -14.60
CA LEU A 794 -25.15 -14.32 -13.87
C LEU A 794 -25.42 -13.00 -13.15
N ASN A 795 -26.41 -12.25 -13.60
CA ASN A 795 -26.83 -10.98 -13.00
C ASN A 795 -27.88 -11.23 -11.90
N ILE A 796 -27.67 -10.68 -10.71
CA ILE A 796 -28.46 -10.98 -9.50
C ILE A 796 -29.02 -9.68 -8.89
N PRO A 797 -30.36 -9.53 -8.80
CA PRO A 797 -30.97 -8.38 -8.13
C PRO A 797 -30.99 -8.54 -6.60
N ILE A 798 -30.48 -7.54 -5.88
CA ILE A 798 -30.57 -7.46 -4.42
C ILE A 798 -31.93 -6.88 -4.00
N PRO A 799 -32.73 -7.58 -3.18
CA PRO A 799 -33.96 -7.02 -2.62
C PRO A 799 -33.68 -5.87 -1.63
N PRO A 800 -34.60 -4.90 -1.46
CA PRO A 800 -34.48 -3.89 -0.41
C PRO A 800 -34.42 -4.54 1.00
N PRO A 801 -33.65 -3.98 1.95
CA PRO A 801 -33.65 -4.45 3.33
C PRO A 801 -35.05 -4.30 3.94
N THR A 802 -35.67 -5.41 4.34
CA THR A 802 -36.98 -5.40 4.98
C THR A 802 -36.85 -4.89 6.42
N LYS A 803 -37.97 -4.82 7.16
CA LYS A 803 -37.90 -4.63 8.61
C LYS A 803 -37.27 -5.87 9.27
N GLU A 804 -37.67 -7.05 8.84
CA GLU A 804 -37.23 -8.33 9.40
C GLU A 804 -35.73 -8.57 9.20
N SER A 805 -35.16 -8.21 8.04
CA SER A 805 -33.70 -8.33 7.84
C SER A 805 -32.91 -7.34 8.69
N ARG A 806 -33.45 -6.15 8.97
CA ARG A 806 -32.88 -5.19 9.93
C ARG A 806 -32.97 -5.70 11.37
N ASP A 807 -34.13 -6.20 11.79
CA ASP A 807 -34.35 -6.80 13.13
C ASP A 807 -33.41 -8.00 13.35
N GLN A 808 -33.23 -8.87 12.33
CA GLN A 808 -32.24 -9.96 12.35
C GLN A 808 -30.79 -9.46 12.43
N THR A 809 -30.43 -8.42 11.67
CA THR A 809 -29.07 -7.84 11.69
C THR A 809 -28.74 -7.28 13.08
N VAL A 810 -29.69 -6.61 13.73
CA VAL A 810 -29.55 -6.12 15.12
C VAL A 810 -29.44 -7.28 16.12
N ALA A 811 -30.15 -8.40 15.90
CA ALA A 811 -30.01 -9.60 16.72
C ALA A 811 -28.61 -10.23 16.61
N VAL A 812 -28.05 -10.37 15.40
CA VAL A 812 -26.68 -10.89 15.20
C VAL A 812 -25.64 -9.97 15.87
N ALA A 813 -25.79 -8.65 15.73
CA ALA A 813 -24.93 -7.68 16.40
C ALA A 813 -25.00 -7.79 17.94
N LYS A 814 -26.19 -8.07 18.49
CA LYS A 814 -26.38 -8.31 19.93
C LYS A 814 -25.66 -9.58 20.38
N THR A 815 -25.73 -10.67 19.61
CA THR A 815 -24.98 -11.91 19.90
C THR A 815 -23.46 -11.72 19.79
N ALA A 816 -22.97 -10.84 18.90
CA ALA A 816 -21.56 -10.45 18.86
C ALA A 816 -21.13 -9.70 20.13
N MET A 817 -21.92 -8.70 20.56
CA MET A 817 -21.71 -7.98 21.82
C MET A 817 -21.73 -8.93 23.03
N GLU A 818 -22.69 -9.87 23.09
CA GLU A 818 -22.80 -10.85 24.18
C GLU A 818 -21.59 -11.79 24.26
N ARG A 819 -21.01 -12.18 23.10
CA ARG A 819 -19.76 -12.94 23.04
C ARG A 819 -18.56 -12.12 23.52
N ALA A 820 -18.39 -10.87 23.07
CA ALA A 820 -17.32 -10.00 23.53
C ALA A 820 -17.41 -9.70 25.03
N ALA A 821 -18.62 -9.44 25.55
CA ALA A 821 -18.89 -9.30 26.98
C ALA A 821 -18.66 -10.61 27.76
N GLY A 822 -18.75 -11.78 27.09
CA GLY A 822 -18.25 -13.07 27.58
C GLY A 822 -16.73 -13.04 27.77
N SER A 823 -15.97 -12.83 26.69
CA SER A 823 -14.50 -12.84 26.73
C SER A 823 -13.90 -11.86 27.75
N VAL A 824 -14.50 -10.68 27.94
CA VAL A 824 -14.09 -9.73 29.00
C VAL A 824 -14.35 -10.28 30.42
N ARG A 825 -15.44 -11.03 30.65
CA ARG A 825 -15.71 -11.73 31.92
C ARG A 825 -14.74 -12.89 32.13
N ASP A 826 -14.38 -13.62 31.07
CA ASP A 826 -13.47 -14.76 31.12
C ASP A 826 -12.03 -14.33 31.43
N ALA A 827 -11.55 -13.27 30.77
CA ALA A 827 -10.25 -12.65 31.07
C ALA A 827 -10.17 -12.14 32.52
N ARG A 828 -11.24 -11.48 33.01
CA ARG A 828 -11.36 -11.11 34.43
C ARG A 828 -11.36 -12.33 35.34
N GLY A 829 -12.07 -13.38 34.98
CA GLY A 829 -12.15 -14.64 35.74
C GLY A 829 -10.79 -15.33 35.87
N ALA A 830 -9.98 -15.34 34.81
CA ALA A 830 -8.62 -15.88 34.82
C ALA A 830 -7.71 -15.13 35.82
N VAL A 831 -7.71 -13.79 35.79
CA VAL A 831 -6.94 -12.97 36.74
C VAL A 831 -7.47 -13.11 38.16
N HIS A 832 -8.78 -13.10 38.37
CA HIS A 832 -9.38 -13.29 39.69
C HIS A 832 -8.99 -14.66 40.29
N LYS A 833 -8.98 -15.73 39.49
CA LYS A 833 -8.50 -17.06 39.91
C LYS A 833 -7.01 -17.04 40.25
N ARG A 834 -6.16 -16.41 39.43
CA ARG A 834 -4.72 -16.23 39.69
C ARG A 834 -4.49 -15.56 41.05
N LEU A 835 -5.20 -14.47 41.32
CA LEU A 835 -5.12 -13.72 42.57
C LEU A 835 -5.62 -14.52 43.78
N GLN A 836 -6.71 -15.28 43.66
CA GLN A 836 -7.15 -16.20 44.73
C GLN A 836 -6.09 -17.27 45.04
N ASP A 837 -5.49 -17.88 44.02
CA ASP A 837 -4.52 -18.95 44.20
C ASP A 837 -3.18 -18.43 44.77
N MET A 838 -2.82 -17.17 44.51
CA MET A 838 -1.71 -16.48 45.20
C MET A 838 -1.96 -16.30 46.70
N VAL A 839 -3.20 -15.96 47.10
CA VAL A 839 -3.58 -15.86 48.52
C VAL A 839 -3.53 -17.23 49.20
N LYS A 840 -4.11 -18.27 48.58
CA LYS A 840 -4.07 -19.66 49.10
C LYS A 840 -2.64 -20.16 49.30
N LYS A 841 -1.74 -19.85 48.35
CA LYS A 841 -0.32 -20.24 48.39
C LYS A 841 0.57 -19.29 49.23
N LYS A 842 0.01 -18.22 49.81
CA LYS A 842 0.74 -17.16 50.55
C LYS A 842 1.87 -16.48 49.77
N VAL A 843 1.74 -16.38 48.44
CA VAL A 843 2.79 -15.84 47.53
C VAL A 843 2.75 -14.29 47.45
N ALA A 844 1.67 -13.66 47.91
CA ALA A 844 1.54 -12.19 47.96
C ALA A 844 0.83 -11.73 49.24
N ARG A 845 1.04 -10.46 49.63
CA ARG A 845 0.38 -9.85 50.78
C ARG A 845 -1.11 -9.60 50.47
N PRO A 846 -2.03 -9.83 51.43
CA PRO A 846 -3.48 -9.63 51.22
C PRO A 846 -3.86 -8.23 50.72
N ASP A 847 -3.23 -7.17 51.25
CA ASP A 847 -3.52 -5.79 50.84
C ASP A 847 -3.08 -5.48 49.41
N ASP A 848 -2.00 -6.10 48.94
CA ASP A 848 -1.51 -5.89 47.57
C ASP A 848 -2.37 -6.66 46.57
N VAL A 849 -2.82 -7.86 46.93
CA VAL A 849 -3.85 -8.59 46.16
C VAL A 849 -5.16 -7.80 46.10
N ARG A 850 -5.61 -7.21 47.21
CA ARG A 850 -6.84 -6.39 47.27
C ARG A 850 -6.75 -5.17 46.35
N LYS A 851 -5.66 -4.41 46.39
CA LYS A 851 -5.43 -3.27 45.48
C LYS A 851 -5.45 -3.70 44.00
N THR A 852 -4.88 -4.87 43.70
CA THR A 852 -4.89 -5.41 42.32
C THR A 852 -6.27 -5.91 41.90
N GLN A 853 -7.09 -6.45 42.82
CA GLN A 853 -8.51 -6.73 42.56
C GLN A 853 -9.30 -5.43 42.28
N ASP A 854 -9.11 -4.38 43.09
CA ASP A 854 -9.75 -3.06 42.88
C ASP A 854 -9.35 -2.40 41.54
N ARG A 855 -8.14 -2.70 41.02
CA ARG A 855 -7.68 -2.29 39.68
C ARG A 855 -8.29 -3.18 38.58
N MET A 856 -8.27 -4.50 38.77
CA MET A 856 -8.80 -5.50 37.84
C MET A 856 -10.29 -5.27 37.54
N GLU A 857 -11.11 -5.00 38.55
CA GLU A 857 -12.54 -4.71 38.35
C GLU A 857 -12.74 -3.41 37.54
N LYS A 858 -12.03 -2.32 37.84
CA LYS A 858 -12.11 -1.06 37.06
C LYS A 858 -11.71 -1.22 35.60
N VAL A 859 -10.70 -2.04 35.32
CA VAL A 859 -10.26 -2.37 33.96
C VAL A 859 -11.34 -3.21 33.24
N ALA A 860 -11.92 -4.21 33.91
CA ALA A 860 -13.00 -5.02 33.36
C ALA A 860 -14.30 -4.22 33.13
N GLU A 861 -14.68 -3.33 34.05
CA GLU A 861 -15.81 -2.40 33.93
C GLU A 861 -15.64 -1.49 32.71
N LYS A 862 -14.44 -0.93 32.50
CA LYS A 862 -14.12 -0.12 31.31
C LYS A 862 -14.29 -0.93 30.02
N GLY A 863 -13.79 -2.17 30.00
CA GLY A 863 -13.95 -3.08 28.85
C GLY A 863 -15.40 -3.46 28.55
N GLN A 864 -16.19 -3.79 29.57
CA GLN A 864 -17.64 -4.04 29.45
C GLN A 864 -18.38 -2.80 28.93
N LYS A 865 -18.00 -1.61 29.39
CA LYS A 865 -18.59 -0.36 28.92
C LYS A 865 -18.25 -0.11 27.44
N GLU A 866 -16.99 -0.25 27.03
CA GLU A 866 -16.61 -0.05 25.62
C GLU A 866 -17.35 -1.04 24.70
N VAL A 867 -17.45 -2.31 25.07
CA VAL A 867 -18.25 -3.32 24.35
C VAL A 867 -19.71 -2.89 24.15
N LYS A 868 -20.34 -2.32 25.20
CA LYS A 868 -21.72 -1.83 25.13
C LYS A 868 -21.87 -0.54 24.31
N ASP A 869 -20.99 0.43 24.53
CA ASP A 869 -21.02 1.73 23.85
C ASP A 869 -20.82 1.54 22.33
N LEU A 870 -19.97 0.58 21.91
CA LEU A 870 -19.81 0.16 20.51
C LEU A 870 -21.07 -0.47 19.91
N PHE A 871 -21.74 -1.37 20.65
CA PHE A 871 -22.98 -1.99 20.19
C PHE A 871 -24.11 -0.97 19.98
N GLU A 872 -24.36 -0.06 20.94
CA GLU A 872 -25.42 0.95 20.78
C GLU A 872 -25.08 1.96 19.67
N ALA A 873 -23.80 2.29 19.46
CA ALA A 873 -23.36 3.09 18.31
C ALA A 873 -23.62 2.40 16.97
N ALA A 874 -23.30 1.10 16.86
CA ALA A 874 -23.56 0.30 15.66
C ALA A 874 -25.06 0.10 15.40
N LYS A 875 -25.84 -0.23 16.44
CA LYS A 875 -27.30 -0.36 16.38
C LYS A 875 -27.97 0.91 15.87
N LYS A 876 -27.60 2.06 16.42
CA LYS A 876 -28.09 3.37 15.98
C LYS A 876 -27.69 3.72 14.53
N ALA A 877 -26.63 3.12 13.98
CA ALA A 877 -26.29 3.22 12.56
C ALA A 877 -27.15 2.28 11.70
N MET A 878 -27.35 1.03 12.12
CA MET A 878 -28.17 0.03 11.41
C MET A 878 -29.67 0.41 11.38
N GLU A 879 -30.19 1.04 12.44
CA GLU A 879 -31.55 1.59 12.53
C GLU A 879 -31.78 2.82 11.62
N ARG A 880 -30.70 3.39 11.04
CA ARG A 880 -30.74 4.57 10.15
C ARG A 880 -30.54 4.24 8.66
N ALA A 881 -30.28 2.98 8.31
CA ALA A 881 -29.82 2.54 6.97
C ALA A 881 -30.91 1.85 6.11
#